data_AF-A0A9D1CJF6-F1
#
_entry.id   AF-A0A9D1CJF6-F1
#
_cell.length_a   1.000
_cell.length_b   1.000
_cell.length_c   1.000
_cell.angle_alpha   90.00
_cell.angle_beta   90.00
_cell.angle_gamma   90.00
#
_symmetry.space_group_name_H-M   'P 1'
#
loop_
_entity.id
_entity.type
_entity.pdbx_description
1 polymer ?
#
loop_
_entity_poly.entity_id
_entity_poly.type
_entity_poly.pdbx_seq_one_letter_code
_entity_poly.pdbx_strand_id
1 'polypeptide(L)'
;MADKGTFYITTPIYYPSDKLHIGHSYCSVAADTMARFKRLTGYDVFFLTGTDEHGQKIERRAQEEGVTPKQFVDRIVAGIKDLWKMMDVEYSDFIRTTDKRHEAVVQKIFRKLYEQGDIYKGEYEGWYCTPCEAHWTQSQLKEGKLCPDCGRPVERVREESYFFRTSKYQDWLIQYIQEHPDFIQPPSRANEMLANFLRPGLQDLCVSRTSFTWGVPVDFDPGHVVYVWIDALSNYITALGWGSDDDALYRKYWPADIHLVGKEIIRFHTIYWPIMLKALGLPLPKQIFGHGWLVFGGEKMSKSLGNVVDPVVLCNRYTSDAIRYFLMREMPFGADGNFTNEALLTRMNADLANDLGNLVSRTVAMIEKYFDGRVPACGETTDTDRALRTLAEGLAAQVEQNMDALQFSLALAEIWKLVGECNRYIDLNAPWLLARNEAERPRLGTVLYHLAECVRRIAVLIAPFMPRTPERIFAQIGVTDAGLKTWASLQGFGALEPGTRVQKGEALFPRIDIPKELEALAEAEKLRKPGDAAAQGAPAAETAPAAPDKPTITIDDFAKLDLRVALVTACERVKKSDKLLQLTLKVGAQTRTVLSGIAGQYTPEEMVGKKVVLLYNLAPRKMRGIESQGMVLAAGDHDTFRLLAIDGDIPDGSEVS
;
A
#
# COMPACT_ATOMS: atom_id res chain seq x y z
N MET A 1 10.66 -31.35 -2.61
CA MET A 1 10.02 -30.28 -3.41
C MET A 1 10.93 -29.99 -4.59
N ALA A 2 10.39 -29.68 -5.77
CA ALA A 2 11.23 -29.21 -6.86
C ALA A 2 11.83 -27.85 -6.45
N ASP A 3 13.14 -27.72 -6.54
CA ASP A 3 13.84 -26.45 -6.32
C ASP A 3 13.45 -25.49 -7.44
N LYS A 4 12.57 -24.52 -7.14
CA LYS A 4 12.14 -23.47 -8.11
C LYS A 4 13.14 -22.30 -8.18
N GLY A 5 14.29 -22.40 -7.51
CA GLY A 5 15.30 -21.36 -7.41
C GLY A 5 15.04 -20.40 -6.25
N THR A 6 15.77 -19.28 -6.27
CA THR A 6 15.75 -18.27 -5.21
C THR A 6 14.65 -17.24 -5.44
N PHE A 7 14.10 -16.71 -4.36
CA PHE A 7 13.17 -15.58 -4.39
C PHE A 7 13.56 -14.55 -3.33
N TYR A 8 13.95 -13.35 -3.75
CA TYR A 8 14.32 -12.26 -2.85
C TYR A 8 13.26 -11.16 -2.87
N ILE A 9 12.61 -10.95 -1.73
CA ILE A 9 11.57 -9.94 -1.52
C ILE A 9 11.94 -8.99 -0.40
N THR A 10 11.62 -7.70 -0.57
CA THR A 10 11.89 -6.68 0.45
C THR A 10 10.65 -5.83 0.74
N THR A 11 10.56 -5.33 1.97
CA THR A 11 9.76 -4.13 2.30
C THR A 11 10.64 -2.88 2.16
N PRO A 12 10.10 -1.67 2.31
CA PRO A 12 10.90 -0.52 2.69
C PRO A 12 11.51 -0.76 4.07
N ILE A 13 12.56 -0.01 4.39
CA ILE A 13 13.02 0.15 5.76
C ILE A 13 12.30 1.33 6.40
N TYR A 14 11.76 1.14 7.59
CA TYR A 14 10.85 2.11 8.22
C TYR A 14 11.61 3.14 9.05
N TYR A 15 11.18 4.40 9.00
CA TYR A 15 11.80 5.49 9.76
C TYR A 15 11.37 5.43 11.25
N PRO A 16 12.25 5.05 12.21
CA PRO A 16 11.89 4.83 13.60
C PRO A 16 11.85 6.14 14.38
N SER A 17 11.12 7.13 13.87
CA SER A 17 10.88 8.37 14.60
C SER A 17 9.82 8.24 15.67
N ASP A 18 8.96 7.21 15.60
CA ASP A 18 7.92 6.88 16.59
C ASP A 18 7.32 5.49 16.27
N LYS A 19 6.35 5.00 17.06
CA LYS A 19 5.63 3.73 16.87
C LYS A 19 5.03 3.60 15.46
N LEU A 20 5.04 2.40 14.91
CA LEU A 20 4.38 2.09 13.64
C LEU A 20 2.86 2.00 13.79
N HIS A 21 2.18 2.09 12.66
CA HIS A 21 0.72 2.00 12.54
C HIS A 21 0.32 0.98 11.48
N ILE A 22 -0.99 0.69 11.35
CA ILE A 22 -1.49 -0.39 10.49
C ILE A 22 -1.04 -0.26 9.02
N GLY A 23 -0.89 0.96 8.49
CA GLY A 23 -0.33 1.19 7.15
C GLY A 23 1.10 0.65 6.94
N HIS A 24 1.94 0.66 7.98
CA HIS A 24 3.28 0.04 7.92
C HIS A 24 3.14 -1.49 7.93
N SER A 25 2.26 -2.01 8.80
CA SER A 25 1.97 -3.45 8.87
C SER A 25 1.40 -4.00 7.57
N TYR A 26 0.66 -3.20 6.80
CA TYR A 26 0.11 -3.62 5.51
C TYR A 26 1.18 -4.10 4.53
N CYS A 27 2.25 -3.30 4.35
CA CYS A 27 3.35 -3.64 3.46
C CYS A 27 4.12 -4.88 3.97
N SER A 28 4.43 -4.91 5.28
CA SER A 28 5.14 -6.05 5.89
C SER A 28 4.34 -7.35 5.83
N VAL A 29 3.02 -7.31 6.05
CA VAL A 29 2.14 -8.47 5.93
C VAL A 29 2.02 -8.93 4.47
N ALA A 30 1.96 -8.02 3.51
CA ALA A 30 1.96 -8.39 2.08
C ALA A 30 3.26 -9.09 1.69
N ALA A 31 4.40 -8.55 2.10
CA ALA A 31 5.72 -9.16 1.86
C ALA A 31 5.83 -10.54 2.51
N ASP A 32 5.41 -10.67 3.76
CA ASP A 32 5.41 -11.94 4.48
C ASP A 32 4.45 -12.97 3.85
N THR A 33 3.27 -12.53 3.43
CA THR A 33 2.28 -13.38 2.74
C THR A 33 2.88 -13.94 1.44
N MET A 34 3.55 -13.09 0.66
CA MET A 34 4.25 -13.53 -0.55
C MET A 34 5.43 -14.45 -0.23
N ALA A 35 6.24 -14.12 0.78
CA ALA A 35 7.38 -14.93 1.19
C ALA A 35 6.94 -16.34 1.63
N ARG A 36 5.88 -16.44 2.45
CA ARG A 36 5.29 -17.72 2.88
C ARG A 36 4.74 -18.51 1.70
N PHE A 37 4.05 -17.86 0.78
CA PHE A 37 3.54 -18.50 -0.42
C PHE A 37 4.67 -19.06 -1.31
N LYS A 38 5.73 -18.28 -1.54
CA LYS A 38 6.89 -18.74 -2.33
C LYS A 38 7.63 -19.88 -1.65
N ARG A 39 7.81 -19.85 -0.31
CA ARG A 39 8.35 -21.00 0.45
C ARG A 39 7.47 -22.24 0.29
N LEU A 40 6.16 -22.07 0.44
CA LEU A 40 5.17 -23.16 0.36
C LEU A 40 5.12 -23.80 -1.04
N THR A 41 5.43 -23.02 -2.09
CA THR A 41 5.47 -23.46 -3.49
C THR A 41 6.86 -23.92 -3.97
N GLY A 42 7.86 -23.99 -3.08
CA GLY A 42 9.16 -24.62 -3.34
C GLY A 42 10.31 -23.68 -3.70
N TYR A 43 10.19 -22.38 -3.45
CA TYR A 43 11.30 -21.42 -3.61
C TYR A 43 12.16 -21.35 -2.33
N ASP A 44 13.46 -21.09 -2.53
CA ASP A 44 14.36 -20.67 -1.47
C ASP A 44 14.23 -19.15 -1.28
N VAL A 45 13.58 -18.73 -0.19
CA VAL A 45 13.16 -17.33 -0.01
C VAL A 45 14.04 -16.59 0.98
N PHE A 46 14.57 -15.44 0.54
CA PHE A 46 15.10 -14.42 1.43
C PHE A 46 14.10 -13.26 1.53
N PHE A 47 13.61 -12.97 2.73
CA PHE A 47 12.72 -11.83 2.98
C PHE A 47 13.42 -10.81 3.86
N LEU A 48 13.65 -9.60 3.35
CA LEU A 48 14.29 -8.50 4.07
C LEU A 48 13.26 -7.43 4.51
N THR A 49 13.38 -7.01 5.76
CA THR A 49 12.77 -5.78 6.29
C THR A 49 13.79 -5.05 7.17
N GLY A 50 13.46 -3.87 7.70
CA GLY A 50 14.41 -3.13 8.52
C GLY A 50 13.99 -1.72 8.89
N THR A 51 14.97 -0.93 9.34
CA THR A 51 14.79 0.45 9.79
C THR A 51 15.84 1.40 9.21
N ASP A 52 15.36 2.57 8.78
CA ASP A 52 16.18 3.71 8.33
C ASP A 52 16.40 4.66 9.50
N GLU A 53 17.58 4.60 10.12
CA GLU A 53 17.83 5.13 11.45
C GLU A 53 18.59 6.45 11.47
N HIS A 54 18.94 7.02 10.31
CA HIS A 54 19.77 8.23 10.22
C HIS A 54 18.95 9.51 9.95
N GLY A 55 19.61 10.67 10.06
CA GLY A 55 19.04 11.96 9.69
C GLY A 55 18.70 12.88 10.86
N GLN A 56 18.60 14.17 10.54
CA GLN A 56 18.42 15.27 11.48
C GLN A 56 17.20 15.10 12.41
N LYS A 57 16.12 14.52 11.91
CA LYS A 57 14.88 14.38 12.69
C LYS A 57 15.04 13.44 13.88
N ILE A 58 15.75 12.32 13.71
CA ILE A 58 16.07 11.41 14.80
C ILE A 58 17.01 12.08 15.80
N GLU A 59 18.01 12.83 15.30
CA GLU A 59 18.95 13.58 16.14
C GLU A 59 18.22 14.59 17.05
N ARG A 60 17.30 15.39 16.48
CA ARG A 60 16.49 16.36 17.23
C ARG A 60 15.59 15.69 18.28
N ARG A 61 14.86 14.65 17.90
CA ARG A 61 13.99 13.92 18.84
C ARG A 61 14.75 13.27 19.99
N ALA A 62 15.92 12.72 19.71
CA ALA A 62 16.76 12.16 20.76
C ALA A 62 17.25 13.25 21.74
N GLN A 63 17.62 14.43 21.22
CA GLN A 63 17.98 15.60 22.04
C GLN A 63 16.81 16.09 22.90
N GLU A 64 15.60 16.18 22.35
CA GLU A 64 14.37 16.56 23.08
C GLU A 64 14.06 15.59 24.24
N GLU A 65 14.35 14.30 24.06
CA GLU A 65 14.19 13.28 25.11
C GLU A 65 15.42 13.11 26.02
N GLY A 66 16.48 13.87 25.80
CA GLY A 66 17.70 13.82 26.62
C GLY A 66 18.50 12.51 26.49
N VAL A 67 18.41 11.83 25.34
CA VAL A 67 19.10 10.56 25.06
C VAL A 67 19.97 10.66 23.80
N THR A 68 20.90 9.71 23.60
CA THR A 68 21.63 9.64 22.33
C THR A 68 20.73 9.14 21.19
N PRO A 69 20.99 9.54 19.93
CA PRO A 69 20.21 9.05 18.78
C PRO A 69 20.16 7.52 18.69
N LYS A 70 21.28 6.84 18.99
CA LYS A 70 21.35 5.37 19.01
C LYS A 70 20.42 4.75 20.06
N GLN A 71 20.42 5.29 21.29
CA GLN A 71 19.52 4.82 22.36
C GLN A 71 18.05 5.05 22.00
N PHE A 72 17.74 6.19 21.37
CA PHE A 72 16.39 6.51 20.91
C PHE A 72 15.89 5.49 19.89
N VAL A 73 16.66 5.23 18.82
CA VAL A 73 16.25 4.26 17.78
C VAL A 73 16.26 2.82 18.31
N ASP A 74 17.19 2.44 19.19
CA ASP A 74 17.23 1.10 19.80
C ASP A 74 15.91 0.75 20.52
N ARG A 75 15.35 1.71 21.28
CA ARG A 75 14.07 1.54 21.98
C ARG A 75 12.91 1.35 21.01
N ILE A 76 12.87 2.12 19.92
CA ILE A 76 11.76 2.07 18.94
C ILE A 76 11.85 0.80 18.10
N VAL A 77 13.06 0.43 17.64
CA VAL A 77 13.33 -0.78 16.87
C VAL A 77 12.93 -2.03 17.67
N ALA A 78 13.16 -2.06 18.98
CA ALA A 78 12.66 -3.16 19.83
C ALA A 78 11.13 -3.31 19.71
N GLY A 79 10.38 -2.21 19.82
CA GLY A 79 8.93 -2.21 19.64
C GLY A 79 8.47 -2.61 18.23
N ILE A 80 9.25 -2.25 17.19
CA ILE A 80 8.98 -2.69 15.81
C ILE A 80 9.13 -4.20 15.68
N LYS A 81 10.20 -4.78 16.23
CA LYS A 81 10.41 -6.24 16.23
C LYS A 81 9.34 -6.98 17.04
N ASP A 82 8.92 -6.43 18.17
CA ASP A 82 7.80 -6.97 18.96
C ASP A 82 6.49 -6.94 18.16
N LEU A 83 6.23 -5.87 17.42
CA LEU A 83 5.07 -5.79 16.53
C LEU A 83 5.14 -6.84 15.40
N TRP A 84 6.28 -7.04 14.77
CA TRP A 84 6.46 -8.08 13.75
C TRP A 84 6.23 -9.48 14.31
N LYS A 85 6.72 -9.77 15.50
CA LYS A 85 6.43 -11.02 16.21
C LYS A 85 4.93 -11.16 16.51
N MET A 86 4.27 -10.09 16.94
CA MET A 86 2.83 -10.08 17.22
C MET A 86 1.98 -10.33 15.97
N MET A 87 2.40 -9.79 14.83
CA MET A 87 1.76 -9.92 13.51
C MET A 87 2.17 -11.20 12.75
N ASP A 88 2.99 -12.07 13.36
CA ASP A 88 3.56 -13.27 12.72
C ASP A 88 4.30 -12.98 11.41
N VAL A 89 4.99 -11.84 11.32
CA VAL A 89 5.84 -11.47 10.18
C VAL A 89 7.19 -12.16 10.34
N GLU A 90 7.55 -13.02 9.38
CA GLU A 90 8.73 -13.89 9.44
C GLU A 90 9.73 -13.53 8.33
N TYR A 91 10.64 -12.62 8.66
CA TYR A 91 11.74 -12.17 7.82
C TYR A 91 13.01 -13.02 8.01
N SER A 92 13.84 -13.08 6.98
CA SER A 92 15.15 -13.76 6.99
C SER A 92 16.23 -12.89 7.65
N ASP A 93 16.14 -11.57 7.50
CA ASP A 93 17.03 -10.60 8.14
C ASP A 93 16.27 -9.30 8.45
N PHE A 94 16.75 -8.58 9.46
CA PHE A 94 16.28 -7.25 9.85
C PHE A 94 17.46 -6.29 9.79
N ILE A 95 17.57 -5.54 8.69
CA ILE A 95 18.66 -4.58 8.50
C ILE A 95 18.41 -3.29 9.28
N ARG A 96 19.44 -2.76 9.91
CA ARG A 96 19.42 -1.43 10.52
C ARG A 96 20.49 -0.60 9.84
N THR A 97 20.19 0.63 9.45
CA THR A 97 21.22 1.46 8.80
C THR A 97 22.38 1.83 9.74
N THR A 98 22.18 1.73 11.06
CA THR A 98 23.27 1.84 12.07
C THR A 98 24.10 0.56 12.24
N ASP A 99 23.79 -0.54 11.53
CA ASP A 99 24.63 -1.73 11.57
C ASP A 99 25.98 -1.42 10.89
N LYS A 100 27.09 -1.79 11.55
CA LYS A 100 28.45 -1.58 10.99
C LYS A 100 28.65 -2.20 9.60
N ARG A 101 27.98 -3.32 9.32
CA ARG A 101 28.00 -3.98 7.99
C ARG A 101 27.38 -3.10 6.90
N HIS A 102 26.42 -2.25 7.26
CA HIS A 102 25.77 -1.32 6.36
C HIS A 102 26.63 -0.07 6.15
N GLU A 103 27.02 0.60 7.25
CA GLU A 103 27.80 1.85 7.21
C GLU A 103 29.09 1.69 6.38
N ALA A 104 29.83 0.61 6.61
CA ALA A 104 31.08 0.34 5.90
C ALA A 104 30.89 0.19 4.39
N VAL A 105 29.77 -0.38 3.96
CA VAL A 105 29.46 -0.55 2.53
C VAL A 105 28.93 0.74 1.93
N VAL A 106 28.12 1.51 2.65
CA VAL A 106 27.67 2.85 2.22
C VAL A 106 28.86 3.78 1.97
N GLN A 107 29.87 3.76 2.84
CA GLN A 107 31.13 4.49 2.64
C GLN A 107 31.83 4.07 1.34
N LYS A 108 31.95 2.76 1.09
CA LYS A 108 32.53 2.22 -0.16
C LYS A 108 31.74 2.64 -1.39
N ILE A 109 30.40 2.62 -1.34
CA ILE A 109 29.53 3.07 -2.43
C ILE A 109 29.79 4.54 -2.72
N PHE A 110 29.76 5.38 -1.69
CA PHE A 110 29.95 6.82 -1.83
C PHE A 110 31.31 7.15 -2.45
N ARG A 111 32.39 6.54 -1.92
CA ARG A 111 33.75 6.68 -2.45
C ARG A 111 33.85 6.23 -3.90
N LYS A 112 33.31 5.06 -4.25
CA LYS A 112 33.35 4.55 -5.63
C LYS A 112 32.65 5.50 -6.60
N LEU A 113 31.45 5.97 -6.25
CA LEU A 113 30.69 6.90 -7.08
C LEU A 113 31.40 8.26 -7.23
N TYR A 114 32.12 8.71 -6.19
CA TYR A 114 32.97 9.91 -6.24
C TYR A 114 34.19 9.72 -7.14
N GLU A 115 34.94 8.63 -6.97
CA GLU A 115 36.15 8.34 -7.74
C GLU A 115 35.88 8.17 -9.25
N GLN A 116 34.71 7.66 -9.63
CA GLN A 116 34.30 7.55 -11.04
C GLN A 116 33.69 8.85 -11.62
N GLY A 117 33.58 9.91 -10.80
CA GLY A 117 33.08 11.22 -11.22
C GLY A 117 31.56 11.35 -11.31
N ASP A 118 30.80 10.36 -10.84
CA ASP A 118 29.34 10.42 -10.75
C ASP A 118 28.86 11.18 -9.51
N ILE A 119 29.67 11.24 -8.45
CA ILE A 119 29.50 12.18 -7.35
C ILE A 119 30.51 13.32 -7.49
N TYR A 120 30.07 14.55 -7.35
CA TYR A 120 30.92 15.73 -7.35
C TYR A 120 30.55 16.68 -6.21
N LYS A 121 31.53 17.46 -5.75
CA LYS A 121 31.29 18.50 -4.75
C LYS A 121 30.69 19.72 -5.42
N GLY A 122 29.64 20.27 -4.81
CA GLY A 122 28.97 21.47 -5.25
C GLY A 122 28.39 22.20 -4.05
N GLU A 123 27.47 23.12 -4.32
CA GLU A 123 26.81 23.88 -3.27
C GLU A 123 25.31 23.84 -3.49
N TYR A 124 24.59 23.42 -2.46
CA TYR A 124 23.14 23.50 -2.42
C TYR A 124 22.76 24.90 -1.99
N GLU A 125 22.04 25.63 -2.85
CA GLU A 125 21.46 26.92 -2.51
C GLU A 125 19.93 26.78 -2.55
N GLY A 126 19.29 26.97 -1.39
CA GLY A 126 17.84 26.85 -1.24
C GLY A 126 17.31 27.82 -0.21
N TRP A 127 15.98 27.94 -0.14
CA TRP A 127 15.31 28.82 0.81
C TRP A 127 14.73 28.00 1.96
N TYR A 128 15.24 28.19 3.17
CA TYR A 128 14.83 27.44 4.34
C TYR A 128 13.86 28.24 5.20
N CYS A 129 12.76 27.61 5.61
CA CYS A 129 11.86 28.15 6.61
C CYS A 129 12.17 27.51 7.96
N THR A 130 12.88 28.19 8.86
CA THR A 130 13.24 27.65 10.18
C THR A 130 12.04 27.14 10.99
N PRO A 131 10.89 27.83 11.04
CA PRO A 131 9.72 27.34 11.78
C PRO A 131 8.98 26.14 11.15
N CYS A 132 9.09 25.96 9.83
CA CYS A 132 8.48 24.82 9.13
C CYS A 132 9.50 23.70 8.85
N GLU A 133 10.79 23.97 9.12
CA GLU A 133 11.92 23.12 8.79
C GLU A 133 11.94 22.64 7.33
N ALA A 134 11.44 23.48 6.41
CA ALA A 134 11.23 23.13 5.00
C ALA A 134 12.16 23.92 4.07
N HIS A 135 12.72 23.25 3.07
CA HIS A 135 13.50 23.86 1.99
C HIS A 135 12.61 24.08 0.77
N TRP A 136 12.74 25.25 0.16
CA TRP A 136 11.98 25.66 -1.01
C TRP A 136 12.93 26.06 -2.12
N THR A 137 12.56 25.69 -3.35
CA THR A 137 13.13 26.32 -4.54
C THR A 137 12.58 27.73 -4.68
N GLN A 138 13.28 28.58 -5.42
CA GLN A 138 12.84 29.96 -5.62
C GLN A 138 11.46 30.07 -6.28
N SER A 139 11.11 29.13 -7.15
CA SER A 139 9.80 29.07 -7.82
C SER A 139 8.66 28.69 -6.88
N GLN A 140 8.94 28.03 -5.75
CA GLN A 140 7.92 27.61 -4.80
C GLN A 140 7.54 28.70 -3.80
N LEU A 141 8.38 29.72 -3.59
CA LEU A 141 8.12 30.76 -2.60
C LEU A 141 6.92 31.66 -2.91
N LYS A 142 6.22 32.09 -1.87
CA LYS A 142 5.26 33.19 -1.99
C LYS A 142 5.97 34.51 -2.26
N GLU A 143 5.23 35.45 -2.85
CA GLU A 143 5.70 36.80 -3.12
C GLU A 143 6.29 37.45 -1.84
N GLY A 144 7.49 38.04 -1.97
CA GLY A 144 8.23 38.59 -0.82
C GLY A 144 9.16 37.60 -0.10
N LYS A 145 9.50 36.45 -0.71
CA LYS A 145 10.34 35.39 -0.11
C LYS A 145 9.74 34.87 1.19
N LEU A 146 8.46 34.50 1.11
CA LEU A 146 7.72 33.94 2.24
C LEU A 146 7.51 32.44 2.02
N CYS A 147 7.58 31.69 3.12
CA CYS A 147 7.29 30.27 3.16
C CYS A 147 5.87 30.01 2.64
N PRO A 148 5.70 29.11 1.68
CA PRO A 148 4.39 28.73 1.15
C PRO A 148 3.45 28.20 2.23
N ASP A 149 3.99 27.52 3.22
CA ASP A 149 3.19 26.90 4.27
C ASP A 149 2.78 27.91 5.34
N CYS A 150 3.75 28.52 6.05
CA CYS A 150 3.42 29.38 7.19
C CYS A 150 3.38 30.88 6.88
N GLY A 151 3.70 31.29 5.65
CA GLY A 151 3.73 32.70 5.25
C GLY A 151 4.80 33.57 5.92
N ARG A 152 5.77 32.95 6.61
CA ARG A 152 6.87 33.66 7.29
C ARG A 152 8.08 33.79 6.36
N PRO A 153 8.98 34.77 6.59
CA PRO A 153 10.21 34.88 5.80
C PRO A 153 11.02 33.59 5.79
N VAL A 154 11.54 33.26 4.61
CA VAL A 154 12.53 32.19 4.44
C VAL A 154 13.94 32.77 4.38
N GLU A 155 14.89 31.99 4.85
CA GLU A 155 16.31 32.34 4.83
C GLU A 155 16.99 31.63 3.66
N ARG A 156 17.92 32.31 2.98
CA ARG A 156 18.71 31.66 1.93
C ARG A 156 19.81 30.86 2.62
N VAL A 157 19.74 29.54 2.52
CA VAL A 157 20.75 28.64 3.08
C VAL A 157 21.61 28.14 1.93
N ARG A 158 22.92 28.26 2.11
CA ARG A 158 23.93 27.74 1.19
C ARG A 158 24.75 26.73 1.98
N GLU A 159 24.70 25.48 1.54
CA GLU A 159 25.37 24.37 2.19
C GLU A 159 26.28 23.69 1.16
N GLU A 160 27.55 23.54 1.47
CA GLU A 160 28.43 22.70 0.67
C GLU A 160 27.91 21.27 0.71
N SER A 161 27.79 20.61 -0.43
CA SER A 161 27.19 19.28 -0.50
C SER A 161 27.71 18.51 -1.70
N TYR A 162 27.67 17.19 -1.62
CA TYR A 162 27.96 16.31 -2.73
C TYR A 162 26.69 16.03 -3.53
N PHE A 163 26.81 16.01 -4.86
CA PHE A 163 25.72 15.78 -5.80
C PHE A 163 26.02 14.56 -6.66
N PHE A 164 25.02 13.70 -6.82
CA PHE A 164 25.05 12.53 -7.70
C PHE A 164 24.43 12.88 -9.05
N ARG A 165 25.13 12.57 -10.14
CA ARG A 165 24.79 12.89 -11.53
C ARG A 165 23.62 12.05 -12.07
N THR A 166 22.45 12.16 -11.45
CA THR A 166 21.23 11.46 -11.88
C THR A 166 20.78 11.86 -13.28
N SER A 167 20.99 13.13 -13.65
CA SER A 167 20.66 13.66 -15.00
C SER A 167 21.34 12.88 -16.13
N LYS A 168 22.59 12.45 -15.93
CA LYS A 168 23.39 11.66 -16.88
C LYS A 168 22.73 10.34 -17.30
N TYR A 169 21.89 9.75 -16.44
CA TYR A 169 21.32 8.42 -16.64
C TYR A 169 19.84 8.44 -17.07
N GLN A 170 19.26 9.63 -17.26
CA GLN A 170 17.83 9.81 -17.54
C GLN A 170 17.37 9.05 -18.79
N ASP A 171 18.03 9.27 -19.93
CA ASP A 171 17.59 8.70 -21.21
C ASP A 171 17.65 7.18 -21.20
N TRP A 172 18.70 6.63 -20.57
CA TRP A 172 18.82 5.18 -20.35
C TRP A 172 17.66 4.65 -19.51
N LEU A 173 17.30 5.33 -18.41
CA LEU A 173 16.23 4.87 -17.54
C LEU A 173 14.86 4.95 -18.24
N ILE A 174 14.60 6.01 -19.01
CA ILE A 174 13.39 6.12 -19.83
C ILE A 174 13.27 4.93 -20.77
N GLN A 175 14.35 4.64 -21.51
CA GLN A 175 14.38 3.50 -22.43
C GLN A 175 14.16 2.17 -21.68
N TYR A 176 14.84 1.97 -20.55
CA TYR A 176 14.71 0.75 -19.76
C TYR A 176 13.26 0.53 -19.28
N ILE A 177 12.59 1.56 -18.75
CA ILE A 177 11.20 1.45 -18.30
C ILE A 177 10.25 1.11 -19.47
N GLN A 178 10.52 1.63 -20.66
CA GLN A 178 9.69 1.35 -21.85
C GLN A 178 9.90 -0.06 -22.41
N GLU A 179 11.12 -0.58 -22.34
CA GLU A 179 11.47 -1.94 -22.81
C GLU A 179 11.10 -3.03 -21.79
N HIS A 180 10.94 -2.65 -20.51
CA HIS A 180 10.60 -3.56 -19.41
C HIS A 180 9.31 -3.13 -18.70
N PRO A 181 8.12 -3.35 -19.31
CA PRO A 181 6.85 -2.86 -18.77
C PRO A 181 6.50 -3.43 -17.38
N ASP A 182 7.05 -4.59 -17.02
CA ASP A 182 6.81 -5.24 -15.74
C ASP A 182 7.73 -4.77 -14.60
N PHE A 183 8.69 -3.91 -14.90
CA PHE A 183 9.64 -3.40 -13.92
C PHE A 183 8.97 -2.52 -12.85
N ILE A 184 7.95 -1.74 -13.22
CA ILE A 184 7.21 -0.86 -12.30
C ILE A 184 5.73 -1.25 -12.33
N GLN A 185 5.23 -1.75 -11.20
CA GLN A 185 3.84 -2.16 -11.05
C GLN A 185 3.15 -1.37 -9.94
N PRO A 186 1.83 -1.08 -10.05
CA PRO A 186 1.01 -1.23 -11.25
C PRO A 186 1.42 -0.25 -12.37
N PRO A 187 0.98 -0.43 -13.63
CA PRO A 187 1.45 0.36 -14.78
C PRO A 187 1.15 1.86 -14.67
N SER A 188 0.11 2.24 -13.91
CA SER A 188 -0.20 3.64 -13.60
C SER A 188 0.97 4.36 -12.93
N ARG A 189 1.77 3.66 -12.11
CA ARG A 189 2.95 4.23 -11.46
C ARG A 189 4.10 4.44 -12.44
N ALA A 190 4.30 3.53 -13.39
CA ALA A 190 5.29 3.71 -14.45
C ALA A 190 4.99 4.99 -15.26
N ASN A 191 3.72 5.18 -15.62
CA ASN A 191 3.26 6.36 -16.35
C ASN A 191 3.49 7.65 -15.56
N GLU A 192 3.21 7.65 -14.25
CA GLU A 192 3.48 8.77 -13.35
C GLU A 192 4.97 9.14 -13.32
N MET A 193 5.86 8.14 -13.20
CA MET A 193 7.31 8.34 -13.18
C MET A 193 7.83 8.92 -14.50
N LEU A 194 7.35 8.39 -15.62
CA LEU A 194 7.73 8.87 -16.96
C LEU A 194 7.24 10.29 -17.21
N ALA A 195 5.97 10.58 -16.94
CA ALA A 195 5.34 11.85 -17.28
C ALA A 195 5.77 13.00 -16.36
N ASN A 196 5.83 12.76 -15.04
CA ASN A 196 5.98 13.84 -14.06
C ASN A 196 7.44 14.10 -13.67
N PHE A 197 8.34 13.12 -13.84
CA PHE A 197 9.71 13.23 -13.34
C PHE A 197 10.77 13.03 -14.43
N LEU A 198 10.65 11.99 -15.27
CA LEU A 198 11.71 11.67 -16.22
C LEU A 198 11.69 12.53 -17.48
N ARG A 199 10.53 12.71 -18.12
CA ARG A 199 10.41 13.53 -19.34
C ARG A 199 10.68 15.04 -19.12
N PRO A 200 10.27 15.65 -18.00
CA PRO A 200 10.60 17.05 -17.73
C PRO A 200 12.10 17.33 -17.53
N GLY A 201 12.87 16.32 -17.12
CA GLY A 201 14.29 16.45 -16.82
C GLY A 201 14.62 16.16 -15.35
N LEU A 202 15.59 15.29 -15.10
CA LEU A 202 16.14 15.02 -13.78
C LEU A 202 17.22 16.05 -13.43
N GLN A 203 17.12 16.64 -12.25
CA GLN A 203 18.21 17.37 -11.62
C GLN A 203 19.15 16.41 -10.88
N ASP A 204 20.40 16.83 -10.69
CA ASP A 204 21.38 16.06 -9.91
C ASP A 204 20.97 16.01 -8.43
N LEU A 205 21.08 14.82 -7.83
CA LEU A 205 20.58 14.55 -6.50
C LEU A 205 21.62 14.94 -5.44
N CYS A 206 21.24 15.77 -4.47
CA CYS A 206 22.10 16.06 -3.33
C CYS A 206 22.20 14.83 -2.40
N VAL A 207 23.42 14.32 -2.20
CA VAL A 207 23.73 13.03 -1.52
C VAL A 207 24.62 13.17 -0.28
N SER A 208 24.93 14.38 0.18
CA SER A 208 25.52 14.61 1.51
C SER A 208 24.93 15.81 2.24
N ARG A 209 25.20 15.93 3.54
CA ARG A 209 24.90 17.09 4.39
C ARG A 209 26.05 17.37 5.35
N THR A 210 26.13 18.61 5.84
CA THR A 210 27.05 19.12 6.87
C THR A 210 26.30 19.67 8.09
N SER A 211 24.99 19.89 7.96
CA SER A 211 24.12 20.49 8.98
C SER A 211 23.77 19.59 10.17
N PHE A 212 24.12 18.30 10.15
CA PHE A 212 23.92 17.35 11.25
C PHE A 212 24.96 16.23 11.22
N THR A 213 25.12 15.52 12.34
CA THR A 213 26.16 14.50 12.51
C THR A 213 25.64 13.08 12.56
N TRP A 214 24.34 12.89 12.83
CA TRP A 214 23.71 11.58 12.87
C TRP A 214 23.45 10.98 11.48
N GLY A 215 24.48 10.33 10.92
CA GLY A 215 24.44 9.63 9.64
C GLY A 215 25.76 8.91 9.35
N VAL A 216 25.83 8.19 8.22
CA VAL A 216 27.08 7.55 7.78
C VAL A 216 28.08 8.63 7.37
N PRO A 217 29.28 8.72 7.98
CA PRO A 217 30.23 9.75 7.63
C PRO A 217 30.87 9.49 6.27
N VAL A 218 31.09 10.55 5.49
CA VAL A 218 31.91 10.50 4.26
C VAL A 218 33.37 10.33 4.69
N ASP A 219 33.95 9.19 4.37
CA ASP A 219 35.23 8.72 4.92
C ASP A 219 36.46 9.50 4.43
N PHE A 220 36.34 10.28 3.34
CA PHE A 220 37.41 11.15 2.82
C PHE A 220 37.17 12.65 3.02
N ASP A 221 36.01 13.09 3.50
CA ASP A 221 35.72 14.52 3.74
C ASP A 221 35.01 14.71 5.10
N PRO A 222 35.79 14.87 6.19
CA PRO A 222 35.26 15.02 7.54
C PRO A 222 34.31 16.21 7.66
N GLY A 223 33.15 15.98 8.26
CA GLY A 223 32.08 16.99 8.40
C GLY A 223 30.92 16.77 7.44
N HIS A 224 31.09 15.94 6.40
CA HIS A 224 29.98 15.46 5.59
C HIS A 224 29.44 14.13 6.09
N VAL A 225 28.11 14.03 6.14
CA VAL A 225 27.37 12.77 6.30
C VAL A 225 26.65 12.43 5.00
N VAL A 226 26.63 11.14 4.64
CA VAL A 226 25.88 10.63 3.50
C VAL A 226 24.40 10.89 3.72
N TYR A 227 23.77 11.54 2.76
CA TYR A 227 22.35 11.84 2.81
C TYR A 227 21.52 10.60 2.48
N VAL A 228 20.34 10.54 3.11
CA VAL A 228 19.52 9.35 3.34
C VAL A 228 19.32 8.43 2.14
N TRP A 229 19.31 8.92 0.90
CA TRP A 229 18.98 8.06 -0.25
C TRP A 229 20.08 7.05 -0.62
N ILE A 230 21.37 7.41 -0.57
CA ILE A 230 22.43 6.42 -0.82
C ILE A 230 22.49 5.42 0.35
N ASP A 231 22.37 5.93 1.57
CA ASP A 231 22.35 5.12 2.79
C ASP A 231 21.17 4.13 2.78
N ALA A 232 19.94 4.63 2.82
CA ALA A 232 18.74 3.83 2.89
C ALA A 232 18.58 2.88 1.69
N LEU A 233 18.77 3.31 0.44
CA LEU A 233 18.54 2.41 -0.72
C LEU A 233 19.57 1.28 -0.80
N SER A 234 20.78 1.49 -0.28
CA SER A 234 21.81 0.45 -0.26
C SER A 234 21.49 -0.69 0.70
N ASN A 235 20.50 -0.55 1.60
CA ASN A 235 20.07 -1.60 2.53
C ASN A 235 19.83 -2.95 1.81
N TYR A 236 19.23 -2.89 0.61
CA TYR A 236 18.83 -4.06 -0.18
C TYR A 236 19.99 -4.94 -0.63
N ILE A 237 21.19 -4.38 -0.79
CA ILE A 237 22.41 -5.14 -1.16
C ILE A 237 23.36 -5.32 0.01
N THR A 238 23.42 -4.34 0.94
CA THR A 238 24.27 -4.42 2.13
C THR A 238 23.82 -5.52 3.09
N ALA A 239 22.51 -5.76 3.24
CA ALA A 239 21.97 -6.85 4.05
C ALA A 239 22.40 -8.23 3.53
N LEU A 240 22.62 -8.33 2.21
CA LEU A 240 23.13 -9.55 1.55
C LEU A 240 24.67 -9.64 1.55
N GLY A 241 25.36 -8.69 2.18
CA GLY A 241 26.82 -8.69 2.28
C GLY A 241 27.57 -8.15 1.06
N TRP A 242 26.90 -7.48 0.12
CA TRP A 242 27.57 -6.87 -1.03
C TRP A 242 28.66 -5.88 -0.57
N GLY A 243 29.85 -5.99 -1.14
CA GLY A 243 30.99 -5.12 -0.78
C GLY A 243 31.61 -5.44 0.59
N SER A 244 31.20 -6.53 1.24
CA SER A 244 31.85 -7.07 2.44
C SER A 244 32.76 -8.26 2.09
N ASP A 245 33.45 -8.83 3.09
CA ASP A 245 34.30 -10.02 2.91
C ASP A 245 33.47 -11.31 2.69
N ASP A 246 32.19 -11.30 3.10
CA ASP A 246 31.23 -12.39 2.85
C ASP A 246 30.02 -11.87 2.07
N ASP A 247 30.03 -12.09 0.76
CA ASP A 247 28.98 -11.74 -0.20
C ASP A 247 28.20 -12.97 -0.69
N ALA A 248 28.22 -14.08 0.05
CA ALA A 248 27.57 -15.33 -0.38
C ALA A 248 26.06 -15.16 -0.60
N LEU A 249 25.37 -14.42 0.29
CA LEU A 249 23.95 -14.12 0.15
C LEU A 249 23.68 -13.22 -1.07
N TYR A 250 24.55 -12.23 -1.32
CA TYR A 250 24.43 -11.34 -2.47
C TYR A 250 24.50 -12.15 -3.78
N ARG A 251 25.51 -13.00 -3.93
CA ARG A 251 25.68 -13.86 -5.13
C ARG A 251 24.52 -14.81 -5.34
N LYS A 252 23.82 -15.20 -4.27
CA LYS A 252 22.71 -16.14 -4.31
C LYS A 252 21.37 -15.46 -4.61
N TYR A 253 21.08 -14.32 -3.99
CA TYR A 253 19.75 -13.72 -3.97
C TYR A 253 19.61 -12.43 -4.79
N TRP A 254 20.71 -11.73 -5.12
CA TRP A 254 20.62 -10.50 -5.93
C TRP A 254 20.62 -10.83 -7.44
N PRO A 255 19.77 -10.17 -8.27
CA PRO A 255 18.87 -9.07 -7.95
C PRO A 255 17.57 -9.47 -7.25
N ALA A 256 17.01 -8.54 -6.46
CA ALA A 256 15.70 -8.73 -5.84
C ALA A 256 14.62 -9.05 -6.87
N ASP A 257 13.79 -10.04 -6.59
CA ASP A 257 12.62 -10.37 -7.40
C ASP A 257 11.57 -9.28 -7.26
N ILE A 258 11.29 -8.83 -6.03
CA ILE A 258 10.28 -7.81 -5.76
C ILE A 258 10.75 -6.87 -4.65
N HIS A 259 10.73 -5.57 -4.94
CA HIS A 259 10.67 -4.53 -3.90
C HIS A 259 9.21 -4.08 -3.72
N LEU A 260 8.62 -4.37 -2.56
CA LEU A 260 7.31 -3.81 -2.19
C LEU A 260 7.51 -2.46 -1.52
N VAL A 261 6.85 -1.42 -2.02
CA VAL A 261 6.96 -0.06 -1.48
C VAL A 261 5.64 0.69 -1.54
N GLY A 262 5.47 1.68 -0.67
CA GLY A 262 4.32 2.60 -0.75
C GLY A 262 4.47 3.56 -1.95
N LYS A 263 3.33 3.97 -2.53
CA LYS A 263 3.30 4.90 -3.68
C LYS A 263 4.07 6.22 -3.43
N GLU A 264 4.18 6.66 -2.18
CA GLU A 264 4.87 7.91 -1.80
C GLU A 264 6.40 7.82 -1.92
N ILE A 265 6.97 6.62 -1.83
CA ILE A 265 8.42 6.39 -1.96
C ILE A 265 8.80 5.67 -3.25
N ILE A 266 7.83 5.41 -4.14
CA ILE A 266 8.07 4.64 -5.36
C ILE A 266 9.12 5.32 -6.25
N ARG A 267 9.09 6.66 -6.32
CA ARG A 267 10.03 7.47 -7.09
C ARG A 267 11.49 7.16 -6.76
N PHE A 268 11.81 6.99 -5.47
CA PHE A 268 13.18 6.71 -5.04
C PHE A 268 13.64 5.33 -5.52
N HIS A 269 12.72 4.37 -5.56
CA HIS A 269 13.00 2.99 -5.96
C HIS A 269 13.01 2.81 -7.48
N THR A 270 12.23 3.60 -8.23
CA THR A 270 12.11 3.46 -9.68
C THR A 270 12.98 4.43 -10.47
N ILE A 271 13.53 5.47 -9.82
CA ILE A 271 14.41 6.46 -10.46
C ILE A 271 15.82 6.43 -9.87
N TYR A 272 15.97 6.74 -8.58
CA TYR A 272 17.31 6.91 -8.02
C TYR A 272 18.01 5.57 -7.80
N TRP A 273 17.30 4.58 -7.26
CA TRP A 273 17.88 3.27 -7.02
C TRP A 273 18.40 2.58 -8.30
N PRO A 274 17.63 2.52 -9.42
CA PRO A 274 18.10 1.88 -10.64
C PRO A 274 19.26 2.65 -11.28
N ILE A 275 19.26 3.98 -11.16
CA ILE A 275 20.39 4.81 -11.60
C ILE A 275 21.64 4.55 -10.75
N MET A 276 21.52 4.45 -9.42
CA MET A 276 22.64 4.10 -8.53
C MET A 276 23.19 2.71 -8.87
N LEU A 277 22.32 1.71 -9.06
CA LEU A 277 22.73 0.37 -9.48
C LEU A 277 23.44 0.38 -10.83
N LYS A 278 22.91 1.13 -11.80
CA LYS A 278 23.54 1.31 -13.12
C LYS A 278 24.92 1.94 -13.02
N ALA A 279 25.07 3.00 -12.22
CA ALA A 279 26.35 3.67 -11.97
C ALA A 279 27.35 2.74 -11.26
N LEU A 280 26.87 1.83 -10.38
CA LEU A 280 27.70 0.84 -9.70
C LEU A 280 28.04 -0.39 -10.56
N GLY A 281 27.37 -0.55 -11.72
CA GLY A 281 27.50 -1.71 -12.60
C GLY A 281 26.80 -2.96 -12.09
N LEU A 282 25.72 -2.81 -11.32
CA LEU A 282 24.98 -3.89 -10.68
C LEU A 282 23.66 -4.19 -11.43
N PRO A 283 23.15 -5.44 -11.39
CA PRO A 283 21.86 -5.75 -11.99
C PRO A 283 20.72 -5.07 -11.22
N LEU A 284 19.66 -4.72 -11.94
CA LEU A 284 18.46 -4.08 -11.41
C LEU A 284 17.52 -5.12 -10.77
N PRO A 285 16.68 -4.72 -9.80
CA PRO A 285 15.59 -5.58 -9.32
C PRO A 285 14.65 -5.94 -10.47
N LYS A 286 14.04 -7.14 -10.41
CA LYS A 286 13.15 -7.63 -11.47
C LYS A 286 11.83 -6.86 -11.50
N GLN A 287 11.29 -6.51 -10.33
CA GLN A 287 10.05 -5.75 -10.19
C GLN A 287 10.06 -4.84 -8.96
N ILE A 288 9.43 -3.68 -9.11
CA ILE A 288 9.13 -2.74 -8.03
C ILE A 288 7.63 -2.51 -8.01
N PHE A 289 6.98 -2.85 -6.90
CA PHE A 289 5.54 -2.71 -6.75
C PHE A 289 5.19 -1.58 -5.78
N GLY A 290 4.52 -0.54 -6.28
CA GLY A 290 4.03 0.61 -5.52
C GLY A 290 2.58 0.41 -5.06
N HIS A 291 2.38 -0.09 -3.85
CA HIS A 291 1.04 -0.27 -3.29
C HIS A 291 0.39 1.07 -2.88
N GLY A 292 -0.94 1.10 -2.83
CA GLY A 292 -1.69 2.27 -2.35
C GLY A 292 -1.68 2.42 -0.83
N TRP A 293 -2.29 3.51 -0.35
CA TRP A 293 -2.42 3.78 1.07
C TRP A 293 -3.60 3.04 1.69
N LEU A 294 -3.46 2.73 2.98
CA LEU A 294 -4.63 2.55 3.81
C LEU A 294 -5.11 3.93 4.28
N VAL A 295 -6.32 4.31 3.88
CA VAL A 295 -7.01 5.53 4.30
C VAL A 295 -8.04 5.19 5.36
N PHE A 296 -8.32 6.09 6.30
CA PHE A 296 -9.34 5.94 7.32
C PHE A 296 -10.44 6.96 7.08
N GLY A 297 -11.67 6.50 6.79
CA GLY A 297 -12.78 7.40 6.47
C GLY A 297 -12.55 8.25 5.20
N GLY A 298 -11.73 7.77 4.27
CA GLY A 298 -11.35 8.49 3.05
C GLY A 298 -10.11 9.39 3.19
N GLU A 299 -9.59 9.61 4.40
CA GLU A 299 -8.39 10.42 4.64
C GLU A 299 -7.16 9.55 4.88
N LYS A 300 -5.97 10.05 4.50
CA LYS A 300 -4.72 9.36 4.80
C LYS A 300 -4.54 9.23 6.32
N MET A 301 -4.20 8.03 6.80
CA MET A 301 -3.84 7.85 8.20
C MET A 301 -2.59 8.65 8.53
N SER A 302 -2.69 9.55 9.51
CA SER A 302 -1.57 10.34 10.01
C SER A 302 -1.77 10.69 11.46
N LYS A 303 -0.68 10.67 12.23
CA LYS A 303 -0.72 10.98 13.67
C LYS A 303 -1.21 12.40 13.94
N SER A 304 -0.91 13.34 13.05
CA SER A 304 -1.37 14.73 13.11
C SER A 304 -2.89 14.88 13.01
N LEU A 305 -3.57 13.95 12.32
CA LEU A 305 -5.03 13.92 12.21
C LEU A 305 -5.68 13.09 13.33
N GLY A 306 -4.89 12.40 14.16
CA GLY A 306 -5.40 11.55 15.23
C GLY A 306 -6.15 10.29 14.77
N ASN A 307 -6.19 10.00 13.47
CA ASN A 307 -6.92 8.88 12.85
C ASN A 307 -6.07 7.61 12.71
N VAL A 308 -5.03 7.44 13.54
CA VAL A 308 -4.07 6.34 13.43
C VAL A 308 -4.53 5.10 14.18
N VAL A 309 -4.70 4.02 13.42
CA VAL A 309 -5.02 2.70 13.95
C VAL A 309 -3.73 1.99 14.39
N ASP A 310 -3.64 1.66 15.68
CA ASP A 310 -2.51 0.93 16.25
C ASP A 310 -2.71 -0.59 16.07
N PRO A 311 -1.82 -1.25 15.31
CA PRO A 311 -1.92 -2.70 15.09
C PRO A 311 -1.77 -3.51 16.38
N VAL A 312 -1.07 -3.00 17.41
CA VAL A 312 -0.93 -3.68 18.70
C VAL A 312 -2.27 -3.79 19.43
N VAL A 313 -3.10 -2.75 19.38
CA VAL A 313 -4.44 -2.77 19.98
C VAL A 313 -5.30 -3.81 19.27
N LEU A 314 -5.29 -3.81 17.93
CA LEU A 314 -6.04 -4.77 17.14
C LEU A 314 -5.58 -6.21 17.37
N CYS A 315 -4.28 -6.48 17.44
CA CYS A 315 -3.75 -7.83 17.63
C CYS A 315 -3.80 -8.36 19.07
N ASN A 316 -3.93 -7.48 20.07
CA ASN A 316 -4.23 -7.91 21.43
C ASN A 316 -5.71 -8.23 21.60
N ARG A 317 -6.57 -7.50 20.89
CA ARG A 317 -8.03 -7.64 20.98
C ARG A 317 -8.57 -8.74 20.06
N TYR A 318 -7.92 -8.94 18.91
CA TYR A 318 -8.23 -9.94 17.89
C TYR A 318 -6.98 -10.74 17.53
N THR A 319 -7.13 -11.86 16.85
CA THR A 319 -5.97 -12.66 16.40
C THR A 319 -5.21 -11.97 15.27
N SER A 320 -3.88 -12.13 15.22
CA SER A 320 -3.02 -11.70 14.09
C SER A 320 -3.58 -12.13 12.73
N ASP A 321 -3.98 -13.40 12.61
CA ASP A 321 -4.59 -13.97 11.39
C ASP A 321 -5.82 -13.19 10.91
N ALA A 322 -6.69 -12.76 11.81
CA ALA A 322 -7.88 -12.00 11.44
C ALA A 322 -7.52 -10.63 10.87
N ILE A 323 -6.52 -9.96 11.45
CA ILE A 323 -6.02 -8.67 10.96
C ILE A 323 -5.32 -8.85 9.62
N ARG A 324 -4.46 -9.87 9.49
CA ARG A 324 -3.77 -10.19 8.23
C ARG A 324 -4.75 -10.54 7.11
N TYR A 325 -5.76 -11.36 7.42
CA TYR A 325 -6.83 -11.69 6.49
C TYR A 325 -7.53 -10.42 6.00
N PHE A 326 -7.96 -9.55 6.92
CA PHE A 326 -8.62 -8.30 6.56
C PHE A 326 -7.76 -7.44 5.63
N LEU A 327 -6.49 -7.23 5.99
CA LEU A 327 -5.53 -6.44 5.21
C LEU A 327 -5.38 -6.98 3.79
N MET A 328 -5.30 -8.30 3.62
CA MET A 328 -5.10 -8.94 2.31
C MET A 328 -6.41 -9.14 1.53
N ARG A 329 -7.56 -9.21 2.20
CA ARG A 329 -8.87 -9.50 1.61
C ARG A 329 -9.62 -8.26 1.17
N GLU A 330 -9.66 -7.25 2.02
CA GLU A 330 -10.56 -6.10 1.85
C GLU A 330 -10.01 -5.11 0.81
N MET A 331 -8.68 -5.01 0.71
CA MET A 331 -8.02 -3.98 -0.07
C MET A 331 -7.44 -4.56 -1.37
N PRO A 332 -7.82 -4.03 -2.55
CA PRO A 332 -7.13 -4.34 -3.81
C PRO A 332 -5.69 -3.85 -3.74
N PHE A 333 -4.73 -4.78 -3.76
CA PHE A 333 -3.31 -4.44 -3.67
C PHE A 333 -2.87 -3.61 -4.89
N GLY A 334 -2.36 -2.39 -4.65
CA GLY A 334 -2.02 -1.41 -5.70
C GLY A 334 -2.93 -0.17 -5.73
N ALA A 335 -4.16 -0.28 -5.21
CA ALA A 335 -5.08 0.84 -5.02
C ALA A 335 -5.07 1.33 -3.57
N ASP A 336 -5.59 2.53 -3.34
CA ASP A 336 -5.88 2.99 -1.99
C ASP A 336 -7.07 2.22 -1.41
N GLY A 337 -6.98 1.85 -0.14
CA GLY A 337 -7.96 1.02 0.55
C GLY A 337 -8.50 1.69 1.79
N ASN A 338 -9.82 1.70 1.97
CA ASN A 338 -10.46 2.36 3.12
C ASN A 338 -10.60 1.43 4.32
N PHE A 339 -9.80 1.65 5.34
CA PHE A 339 -9.89 0.96 6.63
C PHE A 339 -10.98 1.60 7.49
N THR A 340 -11.93 0.79 7.98
CA THR A 340 -12.80 1.16 9.10
C THR A 340 -12.89 0.00 10.08
N ASN A 341 -13.07 0.32 11.37
CA ASN A 341 -13.29 -0.70 12.39
C ASN A 341 -14.56 -1.52 12.07
N GLU A 342 -15.61 -0.89 11.54
CA GLU A 342 -16.84 -1.59 11.15
C GLU A 342 -16.61 -2.61 10.02
N ALA A 343 -15.85 -2.24 8.98
CA ALA A 343 -15.52 -3.15 7.89
C ALA A 343 -14.69 -4.34 8.39
N LEU A 344 -13.72 -4.09 9.28
CA LEU A 344 -12.94 -5.14 9.93
C LEU A 344 -13.84 -6.14 10.66
N LEU A 345 -14.68 -5.67 11.57
CA LEU A 345 -15.53 -6.54 12.39
C LEU A 345 -16.58 -7.27 11.56
N THR A 346 -17.16 -6.60 10.57
CA THR A 346 -18.10 -7.21 9.62
C THR A 346 -17.44 -8.34 8.85
N ARG A 347 -16.23 -8.11 8.32
CA ARG A 347 -15.45 -9.10 7.58
C ARG A 347 -15.06 -10.28 8.47
N MET A 348 -14.65 -10.03 9.71
CA MET A 348 -14.36 -11.10 10.68
C MET A 348 -15.59 -11.97 10.98
N ASN A 349 -16.75 -11.36 11.19
CA ASN A 349 -17.97 -12.11 11.44
C ASN A 349 -18.43 -12.91 10.22
N ALA A 350 -18.50 -12.27 9.05
CA ALA A 350 -19.00 -12.90 7.83
C ALA A 350 -18.05 -14.01 7.34
N ASP A 351 -16.82 -13.64 7.00
CA ASP A 351 -15.92 -14.54 6.27
C ASP A 351 -15.23 -15.55 7.22
N LEU A 352 -14.83 -15.12 8.43
CA LEU A 352 -14.05 -15.95 9.33
C LEU A 352 -14.93 -16.77 10.27
N ALA A 353 -15.86 -16.14 11.00
CA ALA A 353 -16.69 -16.85 11.97
C ALA A 353 -17.84 -17.63 11.32
N ASN A 354 -18.65 -16.98 10.48
CA ASN A 354 -19.88 -17.57 9.93
C ASN A 354 -19.63 -18.51 8.75
N ASP A 355 -18.59 -18.26 7.94
CA ASP A 355 -18.25 -19.11 6.79
C ASP A 355 -17.22 -20.18 7.15
N LEU A 356 -15.93 -19.82 7.27
CA LEU A 356 -14.86 -20.79 7.47
C LEU A 356 -14.97 -21.49 8.83
N GLY A 357 -15.14 -20.73 9.92
CA GLY A 357 -15.26 -21.25 11.27
C GLY A 357 -16.44 -22.22 11.44
N ASN A 358 -17.59 -21.85 10.89
CA ASN A 358 -18.79 -22.69 10.88
C ASN A 358 -18.61 -23.95 10.02
N LEU A 359 -17.99 -23.85 8.83
CA LEU A 359 -17.73 -25.00 7.97
C LEU A 359 -16.88 -26.06 8.68
N VAL A 360 -15.79 -25.65 9.32
CA VAL A 360 -14.90 -26.56 10.06
C VAL A 360 -15.65 -27.18 11.23
N SER A 361 -16.33 -26.36 12.04
CA SER A 361 -17.09 -26.82 13.21
C SER A 361 -18.20 -27.81 12.84
N ARG A 362 -19.01 -27.51 11.81
CA ARG A 362 -20.09 -28.40 11.33
C ARG A 362 -19.53 -29.71 10.81
N THR A 363 -18.49 -29.66 9.98
CA THR A 363 -17.87 -30.86 9.39
C THR A 363 -17.36 -31.79 10.48
N VAL A 364 -16.55 -31.29 11.41
CA VAL A 364 -15.99 -32.08 12.52
C VAL A 364 -17.09 -32.63 13.42
N ALA A 365 -18.06 -31.79 13.82
CA ALA A 365 -19.16 -32.23 14.68
C ALA A 365 -20.04 -33.31 14.04
N MET A 366 -20.27 -33.26 12.73
CA MET A 366 -21.03 -34.30 12.02
C MET A 366 -20.25 -35.62 11.93
N ILE A 367 -18.94 -35.56 11.72
CA ILE A 367 -18.09 -36.76 11.70
C ILE A 367 -18.02 -37.38 13.12
N GLU A 368 -17.86 -36.57 14.16
CA GLU A 368 -17.96 -37.04 15.56
C GLU A 368 -19.29 -37.73 15.85
N LYS A 369 -20.39 -37.11 15.42
CA LYS A 369 -21.73 -37.60 15.74
C LYS A 369 -22.14 -38.85 14.96
N TYR A 370 -21.80 -38.94 13.68
CA TYR A 370 -22.36 -39.98 12.78
C TYR A 370 -21.38 -41.12 12.47
N PHE A 371 -20.08 -40.91 12.68
CA PHE A 371 -19.00 -41.87 12.41
C PHE A 371 -17.99 -41.98 13.56
N ASP A 372 -18.42 -41.71 14.80
CA ASP A 372 -17.62 -41.88 16.02
C ASP A 372 -16.27 -41.14 15.96
N GLY A 373 -16.26 -39.98 15.29
CA GLY A 373 -15.08 -39.13 15.14
C GLY A 373 -14.07 -39.67 14.14
N ARG A 374 -14.43 -40.63 13.29
CA ARG A 374 -13.55 -41.16 12.25
C ARG A 374 -14.01 -40.70 10.87
N VAL A 375 -13.09 -40.14 10.10
CA VAL A 375 -13.34 -39.74 8.71
C VAL A 375 -13.82 -40.97 7.93
N PRO A 376 -15.01 -40.96 7.32
CA PRO A 376 -15.53 -42.10 6.58
C PRO A 376 -14.78 -42.34 5.26
N ALA A 377 -14.87 -43.54 4.71
CA ALA A 377 -14.39 -43.81 3.36
C ALA A 377 -15.30 -43.13 2.32
N CYS A 378 -14.70 -42.62 1.24
CA CYS A 378 -15.43 -42.10 0.10
C CYS A 378 -16.05 -43.26 -0.70
N GLY A 379 -17.37 -43.25 -0.88
CA GLY A 379 -18.12 -44.21 -1.69
C GLY A 379 -18.42 -43.69 -3.09
N GLU A 380 -19.56 -44.10 -3.65
CA GLU A 380 -20.01 -43.62 -4.97
C GLU A 380 -20.28 -42.11 -4.96
N THR A 381 -19.94 -41.45 -6.09
CA THR A 381 -20.03 -40.00 -6.24
C THR A 381 -21.20 -39.58 -7.13
N THR A 382 -21.85 -38.49 -6.75
CA THR A 382 -22.89 -37.80 -7.54
C THR A 382 -22.28 -36.68 -8.38
N ASP A 383 -23.11 -36.04 -9.23
CA ASP A 383 -22.69 -34.84 -9.96
C ASP A 383 -22.33 -33.67 -9.03
N THR A 384 -23.03 -33.55 -7.89
CA THR A 384 -22.74 -32.50 -6.89
C THR A 384 -21.37 -32.69 -6.24
N ASP A 385 -20.96 -33.94 -6.00
CA ASP A 385 -19.63 -34.26 -5.47
C ASP A 385 -18.53 -33.94 -6.49
N ARG A 386 -18.75 -34.36 -7.73
CA ARG A 386 -17.81 -34.11 -8.83
C ARG A 386 -17.62 -32.62 -9.07
N ALA A 387 -18.69 -31.83 -9.03
CA ALA A 387 -18.61 -30.37 -9.17
C ALA A 387 -17.76 -29.73 -8.05
N LEU A 388 -17.99 -30.11 -6.79
CA LEU A 388 -17.21 -29.61 -5.65
C LEU A 388 -15.73 -30.02 -5.76
N ARG A 389 -15.48 -31.28 -6.12
CA ARG A 389 -14.13 -31.81 -6.33
C ARG A 389 -13.40 -31.05 -7.42
N THR A 390 -14.00 -30.84 -8.59
CA THR A 390 -13.40 -30.10 -9.70
C THR A 390 -13.01 -28.68 -9.29
N LEU A 391 -13.89 -27.99 -8.55
CA LEU A 391 -13.58 -26.66 -8.00
C LEU A 391 -12.37 -26.73 -7.06
N ALA A 392 -12.34 -27.69 -6.14
CA ALA A 392 -11.26 -27.86 -5.17
C ALA A 392 -9.91 -28.26 -5.82
N GLU A 393 -9.93 -29.05 -6.90
CA GLU A 393 -8.74 -29.46 -7.65
C GLU A 393 -8.14 -28.30 -8.46
N GLY A 394 -8.97 -27.45 -9.08
CA GLY A 394 -8.51 -26.30 -9.87
C GLY A 394 -8.03 -25.09 -9.05
N LEU A 395 -8.45 -24.99 -7.78
CA LEU A 395 -8.24 -23.79 -6.96
C LEU A 395 -6.77 -23.44 -6.71
N ALA A 396 -5.89 -24.43 -6.51
CA ALA A 396 -4.48 -24.17 -6.23
C ALA A 396 -3.80 -23.39 -7.37
N ALA A 397 -4.06 -23.77 -8.63
CA ALA A 397 -3.52 -23.08 -9.79
C ALA A 397 -4.04 -21.64 -9.89
N GLN A 398 -5.32 -21.41 -9.60
CA GLN A 398 -5.91 -20.08 -9.62
C GLN A 398 -5.33 -19.17 -8.52
N VAL A 399 -5.10 -19.72 -7.33
CA VAL A 399 -4.43 -18.99 -6.24
C VAL A 399 -2.99 -18.68 -6.62
N GLU A 400 -2.24 -19.63 -7.19
CA GLU A 400 -0.86 -19.40 -7.65
C GLU A 400 -0.78 -18.27 -8.69
N GLN A 401 -1.69 -18.26 -9.68
CA GLN A 401 -1.79 -17.19 -10.67
C GLN A 401 -2.04 -15.81 -10.03
N ASN A 402 -3.02 -15.72 -9.13
CA ASN A 402 -3.37 -14.46 -8.46
C ASN A 402 -2.24 -13.98 -7.54
N MET A 403 -1.59 -14.90 -6.84
CA MET A 403 -0.45 -14.59 -5.97
C MET A 403 0.74 -14.08 -6.77
N ASP A 404 1.10 -14.74 -7.88
CA ASP A 404 2.20 -14.29 -8.74
C ASP A 404 1.94 -12.90 -9.36
N ALA A 405 0.68 -12.52 -9.52
CA ALA A 405 0.25 -11.18 -9.94
C ALA A 405 0.06 -10.18 -8.77
N LEU A 406 0.42 -10.54 -7.53
CA LEU A 406 0.22 -9.76 -6.29
C LEU A 406 -1.26 -9.40 -6.01
N GLN A 407 -2.21 -10.17 -6.53
CA GLN A 407 -3.65 -9.99 -6.35
C GLN A 407 -4.18 -10.77 -5.14
N PHE A 408 -3.67 -10.45 -3.94
CA PHE A 408 -3.99 -11.14 -2.69
C PHE A 408 -5.50 -11.24 -2.40
N SER A 409 -6.24 -10.14 -2.64
CA SER A 409 -7.69 -10.08 -2.41
C SER A 409 -8.46 -11.06 -3.31
N LEU A 410 -8.04 -11.18 -4.59
CA LEU A 410 -8.65 -12.13 -5.53
C LEU A 410 -8.30 -13.57 -5.16
N ALA A 411 -7.04 -13.84 -4.77
CA ALA A 411 -6.64 -15.15 -4.28
C ALA A 411 -7.52 -15.61 -3.09
N LEU A 412 -7.72 -14.75 -2.10
CA LEU A 412 -8.61 -15.05 -0.97
C LEU A 412 -10.08 -15.17 -1.39
N ALA A 413 -10.56 -14.35 -2.32
CA ALA A 413 -11.91 -14.46 -2.84
C ALA A 413 -12.17 -15.82 -3.52
N GLU A 414 -11.22 -16.33 -4.32
CA GLU A 414 -11.33 -17.67 -4.93
C GLU A 414 -11.34 -18.77 -3.86
N ILE A 415 -10.53 -18.66 -2.82
CA ILE A 415 -10.55 -19.61 -1.69
C ILE A 415 -11.92 -19.58 -1.00
N TRP A 416 -12.48 -18.39 -0.78
CA TRP A 416 -13.78 -18.25 -0.13
C TRP A 416 -14.95 -18.73 -0.98
N LYS A 417 -14.83 -18.76 -2.31
CA LYS A 417 -15.83 -19.45 -3.16
C LYS A 417 -15.90 -20.93 -2.81
N LEU A 418 -14.78 -21.61 -2.59
CA LEU A 418 -14.79 -23.01 -2.16
C LEU A 418 -15.40 -23.18 -0.76
N VAL A 419 -15.11 -22.26 0.18
CA VAL A 419 -15.74 -22.25 1.52
C VAL A 419 -17.26 -22.15 1.40
N GLY A 420 -17.76 -21.19 0.61
CA GLY A 420 -19.19 -21.00 0.36
C GLY A 420 -19.83 -22.22 -0.31
N GLU A 421 -19.17 -22.80 -1.31
CA GLU A 421 -19.64 -24.01 -2.00
C GLU A 421 -19.66 -25.23 -1.07
N CYS A 422 -18.73 -25.36 -0.12
CA CYS A 422 -18.80 -26.41 0.90
C CYS A 422 -20.00 -26.22 1.84
N ASN A 423 -20.28 -24.98 2.27
CA ASN A 423 -21.47 -24.69 3.08
C ASN A 423 -22.76 -25.01 2.31
N ARG A 424 -22.85 -24.58 1.05
CA ARG A 424 -23.98 -24.90 0.16
C ARG A 424 -24.12 -26.41 -0.05
N TYR A 425 -23.01 -27.13 -0.20
CA TYR A 425 -22.98 -28.58 -0.36
C TYR A 425 -23.52 -29.32 0.86
N ILE A 426 -23.25 -28.83 2.09
CA ILE A 426 -23.89 -29.34 3.31
C ILE A 426 -25.40 -29.17 3.21
N ASP A 427 -25.88 -27.99 2.83
CA ASP A 427 -27.31 -27.69 2.85
C ASP A 427 -28.08 -28.48 1.78
N LEU A 428 -27.48 -28.66 0.59
CA LEU A 428 -28.06 -29.48 -0.49
C LEU A 428 -28.16 -30.97 -0.14
N ASN A 429 -27.15 -31.54 0.52
CA ASN A 429 -27.14 -32.96 0.85
C ASN A 429 -27.87 -33.26 2.17
N ALA A 430 -28.18 -32.23 2.97
CA ALA A 430 -28.84 -32.33 4.27
C ALA A 430 -28.36 -33.55 5.11
N PRO A 431 -27.08 -33.60 5.55
CA PRO A 431 -26.50 -34.75 6.26
C PRO A 431 -27.33 -35.26 7.45
N TRP A 432 -28.06 -34.37 8.13
CA TRP A 432 -28.94 -34.70 9.24
C TRP A 432 -30.18 -35.52 8.84
N LEU A 433 -30.60 -35.49 7.58
CA LEU A 433 -31.64 -36.36 7.03
C LEU A 433 -31.05 -37.71 6.60
N LEU A 434 -29.92 -37.70 5.90
CA LEU A 434 -29.21 -38.93 5.51
C LEU A 434 -28.88 -39.79 6.73
N ALA A 435 -28.45 -39.17 7.83
CA ALA A 435 -28.14 -39.86 9.08
C ALA A 435 -29.35 -40.57 9.75
N ARG A 436 -30.59 -40.27 9.35
CA ARG A 436 -31.80 -40.94 9.88
C ARG A 436 -32.12 -42.25 9.16
N ASN A 437 -31.53 -42.50 7.99
CA ASN A 437 -31.76 -43.71 7.21
C ASN A 437 -30.46 -44.51 7.10
N GLU A 438 -30.44 -45.71 7.67
CA GLU A 438 -29.25 -46.57 7.67
C GLU A 438 -28.79 -46.93 6.24
N ALA A 439 -29.72 -47.06 5.29
CA ALA A 439 -29.40 -47.31 3.88
C ALA A 439 -28.61 -46.17 3.22
N GLU A 440 -28.74 -44.94 3.73
CA GLU A 440 -28.05 -43.73 3.23
C GLU A 440 -26.69 -43.50 3.91
N ARG A 441 -26.29 -44.38 4.83
CA ARG A 441 -25.01 -44.27 5.55
C ARG A 441 -23.80 -44.18 4.59
N PRO A 442 -23.71 -44.93 3.48
CA PRO A 442 -22.63 -44.76 2.50
C PRO A 442 -22.63 -43.36 1.86
N ARG A 443 -23.81 -42.83 1.50
CA ARG A 443 -23.95 -41.49 0.91
C ARG A 443 -23.49 -40.41 1.87
N LEU A 444 -23.91 -40.50 3.14
CA LEU A 444 -23.46 -39.60 4.20
C LEU A 444 -21.94 -39.66 4.37
N GLY A 445 -21.35 -40.86 4.27
CA GLY A 445 -19.90 -41.06 4.29
C GLY A 445 -19.18 -40.28 3.20
N THR A 446 -19.62 -40.42 1.95
CA THR A 446 -19.08 -39.67 0.81
C THR A 446 -19.16 -38.16 1.04
N VAL A 447 -20.30 -37.65 1.52
CA VAL A 447 -20.50 -36.21 1.78
C VAL A 447 -19.51 -35.68 2.82
N LEU A 448 -19.37 -36.37 3.95
CA LEU A 448 -18.47 -35.94 5.03
C LEU A 448 -16.99 -36.07 4.65
N TYR A 449 -16.64 -37.06 3.84
CA TYR A 449 -15.28 -37.18 3.30
C TYR A 449 -14.90 -35.98 2.42
N HIS A 450 -15.78 -35.61 1.47
CA HIS A 450 -15.52 -34.46 0.59
C HIS A 450 -15.35 -33.17 1.40
N LEU A 451 -16.20 -32.95 2.42
CA LEU A 451 -16.09 -31.79 3.30
C LEU A 451 -14.77 -31.78 4.08
N ALA A 452 -14.37 -32.92 4.66
CA ALA A 452 -13.11 -33.01 5.40
C ALA A 452 -11.88 -32.75 4.51
N GLU A 453 -11.87 -33.31 3.30
CA GLU A 453 -10.80 -33.07 2.33
C GLU A 453 -10.79 -31.61 1.83
N CYS A 454 -11.94 -31.00 1.56
CA CYS A 454 -12.02 -29.58 1.21
C CYS A 454 -11.49 -28.70 2.35
N VAL A 455 -11.86 -28.98 3.61
CA VAL A 455 -11.36 -28.25 4.78
C VAL A 455 -9.83 -28.35 4.90
N ARG A 456 -9.25 -29.54 4.67
CA ARG A 456 -7.79 -29.73 4.64
C ARG A 456 -7.14 -28.85 3.57
N ARG A 457 -7.69 -28.86 2.35
CA ARG A 457 -7.16 -28.07 1.22
C ARG A 457 -7.23 -26.57 1.50
N ILE A 458 -8.36 -26.09 2.04
CA ILE A 458 -8.53 -24.69 2.44
C ILE A 458 -7.47 -24.29 3.48
N ALA A 459 -7.20 -25.15 4.48
CA ALA A 459 -6.17 -24.88 5.47
C ALA A 459 -4.76 -24.70 4.85
N VAL A 460 -4.40 -25.52 3.85
CA VAL A 460 -3.12 -25.32 3.12
C VAL A 460 -3.13 -24.00 2.34
N LEU A 461 -4.23 -23.69 1.65
CA LEU A 461 -4.33 -22.52 0.76
C LEU A 461 -4.31 -21.19 1.52
N ILE A 462 -4.87 -21.14 2.73
CA ILE A 462 -4.88 -19.91 3.55
C ILE A 462 -3.60 -19.71 4.36
N ALA A 463 -2.71 -20.70 4.43
CA ALA A 463 -1.51 -20.64 5.27
C ALA A 463 -0.56 -19.46 5.00
N PRO A 464 -0.40 -18.96 3.75
CA PRO A 464 0.38 -17.75 3.52
C PRO A 464 -0.23 -16.49 4.16
N PHE A 465 -1.57 -16.42 4.23
CA PHE A 465 -2.31 -15.25 4.71
C PHE A 465 -2.53 -15.27 6.22
N MET A 466 -2.83 -16.45 6.76
CA MET A 466 -3.16 -16.70 8.16
C MET A 466 -2.23 -17.78 8.73
N PRO A 467 -1.09 -17.43 9.34
CA PRO A 467 -0.11 -18.42 9.79
C PRO A 467 -0.57 -19.36 10.90
N ARG A 468 -1.53 -18.97 11.75
CA ARG A 468 -1.91 -19.76 12.95
C ARG A 468 -3.14 -20.65 12.74
N THR A 469 -4.08 -20.22 11.91
CA THR A 469 -5.39 -20.83 11.69
C THR A 469 -5.30 -22.21 11.02
N PRO A 470 -4.46 -22.43 10.00
CA PRO A 470 -4.29 -23.75 9.38
C PRO A 470 -3.97 -24.85 10.39
N GLU A 471 -3.05 -24.62 11.32
CA GLU A 471 -2.68 -25.62 12.33
C GLU A 471 -3.83 -25.93 13.28
N ARG A 472 -4.65 -24.93 13.63
CA ARG A 472 -5.88 -25.14 14.40
C ARG A 472 -6.90 -25.96 13.61
N ILE A 473 -7.01 -25.75 12.29
CA ILE A 473 -7.87 -26.57 11.43
C ILE A 473 -7.34 -28.00 11.36
N PHE A 474 -6.06 -28.19 11.04
CA PHE A 474 -5.42 -29.50 10.93
C PHE A 474 -5.57 -30.32 12.21
N ALA A 475 -5.40 -29.69 13.38
CA ALA A 475 -5.63 -30.33 14.67
C ALA A 475 -7.08 -30.84 14.80
N GLN A 476 -8.08 -30.07 14.38
CA GLN A 476 -9.48 -30.49 14.48
C GLN A 476 -9.86 -31.61 13.49
N ILE A 477 -9.25 -31.64 12.30
CA ILE A 477 -9.49 -32.70 11.31
C ILE A 477 -8.51 -33.89 11.43
N GLY A 478 -7.63 -33.90 12.43
CA GLY A 478 -6.72 -35.02 12.72
C GLY A 478 -5.49 -35.13 11.80
N VAL A 479 -5.16 -34.07 11.06
CA VAL A 479 -4.01 -34.06 10.12
C VAL A 479 -2.71 -33.76 10.86
N THR A 480 -1.92 -34.80 11.07
CA THR A 480 -0.60 -34.72 11.73
C THR A 480 0.56 -34.87 10.74
N ASP A 481 0.35 -35.56 9.61
CA ASP A 481 1.35 -35.71 8.56
C ASP A 481 1.67 -34.36 7.92
N ALA A 482 2.95 -33.96 8.00
CA ALA A 482 3.44 -32.75 7.37
C ALA A 482 3.30 -32.79 5.84
N GLY A 483 3.36 -33.98 5.22
CA GLY A 483 3.16 -34.16 3.78
C GLY A 483 1.81 -33.61 3.31
N LEU A 484 0.75 -33.80 4.10
CA LEU A 484 -0.61 -33.32 3.84
C LEU A 484 -0.84 -31.82 4.09
N LYS A 485 0.17 -31.12 4.59
CA LYS A 485 0.12 -29.66 4.86
C LYS A 485 0.86 -28.84 3.80
N THR A 486 1.39 -29.48 2.76
CA THR A 486 2.20 -28.84 1.71
C THR A 486 1.38 -28.41 0.50
N TRP A 487 1.87 -27.46 -0.30
CA TRP A 487 1.26 -27.12 -1.60
C TRP A 487 1.18 -28.33 -2.54
N ALA A 488 2.21 -29.19 -2.52
CA ALA A 488 2.24 -30.39 -3.34
C ALA A 488 1.10 -31.37 -3.01
N SER A 489 0.62 -31.40 -1.77
CA SER A 489 -0.55 -32.20 -1.35
C SER A 489 -1.89 -31.74 -1.96
N LEU A 490 -1.88 -30.61 -2.68
CA LEU A 490 -3.05 -30.12 -3.41
C LEU A 490 -3.14 -30.71 -4.83
N GLN A 491 -2.13 -31.46 -5.28
CA GLN A 491 -2.17 -32.19 -6.55
C GLN A 491 -3.10 -33.41 -6.43
N GLY A 492 -4.32 -33.28 -6.96
CA GLY A 492 -5.38 -34.28 -6.86
C GLY A 492 -6.22 -34.15 -5.58
N PHE A 493 -7.34 -34.88 -5.52
CA PHE A 493 -8.30 -34.86 -4.41
C PHE A 493 -8.32 -36.17 -3.62
N GLY A 494 -8.50 -36.06 -2.31
CA GLY A 494 -8.71 -37.21 -1.42
C GLY A 494 -7.42 -37.72 -0.78
N ALA A 495 -6.55 -36.80 -0.35
CA ALA A 495 -5.32 -37.16 0.34
C ALA A 495 -5.53 -37.51 1.83
N LEU A 496 -6.67 -37.13 2.42
CA LEU A 496 -7.02 -37.47 3.79
C LEU A 496 -7.37 -38.95 3.92
N GLU A 497 -6.67 -39.69 4.78
CA GLU A 497 -6.91 -41.13 4.95
C GLU A 497 -8.25 -41.41 5.67
N PRO A 498 -9.11 -42.29 5.14
CA PRO A 498 -10.26 -42.80 5.87
C PRO A 498 -9.85 -43.42 7.21
N GLY A 499 -10.65 -43.20 8.25
CA GLY A 499 -10.37 -43.64 9.61
C GLY A 499 -9.59 -42.62 10.45
N THR A 500 -9.06 -41.55 9.83
CA THR A 500 -8.43 -40.42 10.54
C THR A 500 -9.37 -39.89 11.61
N ARG A 501 -8.86 -39.68 12.83
CA ARG A 501 -9.67 -39.25 13.97
C ARG A 501 -9.76 -37.73 14.00
N VAL A 502 -10.97 -37.20 13.85
CA VAL A 502 -11.26 -35.78 14.08
C VAL A 502 -11.49 -35.53 15.57
N GLN A 503 -11.29 -34.29 15.99
CA GLN A 503 -11.58 -33.86 17.34
C GLN A 503 -12.09 -32.42 17.30
N LYS A 504 -13.30 -32.20 17.82
CA LYS A 504 -13.85 -30.86 17.92
C LYS A 504 -12.98 -30.01 18.85
N GLY A 505 -12.52 -28.89 18.32
CA GLY A 505 -11.74 -27.90 19.06
C GLY A 505 -12.58 -26.70 19.49
N GLU A 506 -11.91 -25.71 20.06
CA GLU A 506 -12.47 -24.38 20.27
C GLU A 506 -12.89 -23.75 18.94
N ALA A 507 -13.83 -22.81 19.00
CA ALA A 507 -14.24 -22.03 17.84
C ALA A 507 -13.01 -21.34 17.22
N LEU A 508 -12.84 -21.48 15.90
CA LEU A 508 -11.70 -20.85 15.19
C LEU A 508 -11.73 -19.33 15.36
N PHE A 509 -12.91 -18.74 15.19
CA PHE A 509 -13.14 -17.31 15.37
C PHE A 509 -14.41 -17.11 16.19
N PRO A 510 -14.34 -16.41 17.34
CA PRO A 510 -15.54 -16.06 18.09
C PRO A 510 -16.34 -15.01 17.32
N ARG A 511 -17.67 -15.08 17.41
CA ARG A 511 -18.55 -14.05 16.85
C ARG A 511 -18.47 -12.79 17.69
N ILE A 512 -18.37 -11.64 17.02
CA ILE A 512 -18.23 -10.32 17.62
C ILE A 512 -19.58 -9.61 17.61
N ASP A 513 -19.93 -8.99 18.74
CA ASP A 513 -21.03 -8.03 18.82
C ASP A 513 -20.54 -6.67 18.29
N ILE A 514 -20.85 -6.37 17.03
CA ILE A 514 -20.26 -5.22 16.32
C ILE A 514 -20.58 -3.88 17.02
N PRO A 515 -21.84 -3.53 17.34
CA PRO A 515 -22.13 -2.27 18.05
C PRO A 515 -21.34 -2.11 19.35
N LYS A 516 -21.34 -3.14 20.20
CA LYS A 516 -20.62 -3.11 21.48
C LYS A 516 -19.11 -2.98 21.29
N GLU A 517 -18.58 -3.63 20.27
CA GLU A 517 -17.14 -3.64 20.01
C GLU A 517 -16.66 -2.32 19.41
N LEU A 518 -17.46 -1.68 18.55
CA LEU A 518 -17.19 -0.33 18.05
C LEU A 518 -17.15 0.70 19.18
N GLU A 519 -18.08 0.61 20.14
CA GLU A 519 -18.06 1.47 21.34
C GLU A 519 -16.76 1.27 22.13
N ALA A 520 -16.36 0.02 22.37
CA ALA A 520 -15.15 -0.29 23.11
C ALA A 520 -13.86 0.16 22.39
N LEU A 521 -13.82 0.08 21.06
CA LEU A 521 -12.70 0.61 20.26
C LEU A 521 -12.64 2.14 20.34
N ALA A 522 -13.78 2.82 20.24
CA ALA A 522 -13.85 4.27 20.37
C ALA A 522 -13.43 4.74 21.78
N GLU A 523 -13.77 4.01 22.83
CA GLU A 523 -13.30 4.28 24.20
C GLU A 523 -11.79 4.07 24.35
N ALA A 524 -11.25 2.98 23.79
CA ALA A 524 -9.82 2.71 23.79
C ALA A 524 -9.02 3.78 23.05
N GLU A 525 -9.58 4.34 21.97
CA GLU A 525 -9.01 5.49 21.25
C GLU A 525 -9.06 6.78 22.09
N LYS A 526 -10.18 7.07 22.77
CA LYS A 526 -10.33 8.27 23.64
C LYS A 526 -9.42 8.26 24.88
N LEU A 527 -9.13 7.08 25.43
CA LEU A 527 -8.25 6.91 26.59
C LEU A 527 -6.78 7.16 26.27
N ARG A 528 -6.41 7.34 25.00
CA ARG A 528 -5.06 7.73 24.59
C ARG A 528 -4.88 9.23 24.81
N LYS A 529 -3.91 9.60 25.64
CA LYS A 529 -3.56 11.00 25.90
C LYS A 529 -2.97 11.65 24.63
N PRO A 530 -3.25 12.94 24.34
CA PRO A 530 -2.64 13.70 23.24
C PRO A 530 -1.13 14.02 23.42
N GLY A 531 -0.40 13.21 24.20
CA GLY A 531 1.01 13.44 24.55
C GLY A 531 2.01 12.57 23.79
N ASP A 532 1.55 11.55 23.07
CA ASP A 532 2.38 10.67 22.23
C ASP A 532 2.38 11.11 20.74
N ALA A 533 1.88 12.32 20.45
CA ALA A 533 1.47 12.79 19.12
C ALA A 533 2.30 13.95 18.56
N ALA A 534 3.61 13.98 18.81
CA ALA A 534 4.50 14.99 18.23
C ALA A 534 5.49 14.40 17.19
N ALA A 535 5.40 14.96 15.97
CA ALA A 535 6.38 14.93 14.89
C ALA A 535 6.69 13.59 14.18
N GLN A 536 5.77 13.17 13.30
CA GLN A 536 6.10 12.32 12.14
C GLN A 536 6.10 13.11 10.82
N GLY A 537 7.26 13.59 10.39
CA GLY A 537 7.59 13.76 8.97
C GLY A 537 8.54 12.64 8.52
N ALA A 538 8.19 11.90 7.46
CA ALA A 538 9.16 11.25 6.58
C ALA A 538 9.77 12.33 5.66
N PRO A 539 10.86 12.09 4.90
CA PRO A 539 11.33 13.08 3.94
C PRO A 539 10.20 13.35 2.94
N ALA A 540 9.58 14.52 3.05
CA ALA A 540 8.56 14.95 2.13
C ALA A 540 9.19 15.10 0.75
N ALA A 541 8.77 14.27 -0.20
CA ALA A 541 8.61 14.79 -1.55
C ALA A 541 7.46 15.79 -1.44
N GLU A 542 7.74 17.08 -1.66
CA GLU A 542 6.75 18.15 -1.62
C GLU A 542 5.58 17.84 -2.56
N THR A 543 4.47 17.38 -2.00
CA THR A 543 3.14 17.56 -2.58
C THR A 543 2.49 18.72 -1.85
N ALA A 544 2.03 19.71 -2.61
CA ALA A 544 1.34 20.89 -2.08
C ALA A 544 0.27 20.48 -1.04
N PRO A 545 0.15 21.19 0.09
CA PRO A 545 -0.92 20.91 1.04
C PRO A 545 -2.27 21.10 0.35
N ALA A 546 -3.15 20.09 0.50
CA ALA A 546 -4.54 20.23 0.13
C ALA A 546 -5.13 21.44 0.89
N ALA A 547 -5.88 22.28 0.18
CA ALA A 547 -6.59 23.38 0.80
C ALA A 547 -7.45 22.85 1.95
N PRO A 548 -7.58 23.57 3.08
CA PRO A 548 -8.44 23.13 4.17
C PRO A 548 -9.85 22.86 3.65
N ASP A 549 -10.43 21.72 4.06
CA ASP A 549 -11.77 21.36 3.65
C ASP A 549 -12.75 22.47 4.01
N LYS A 550 -13.61 22.79 3.05
CA LYS A 550 -14.75 23.64 3.35
C LYS A 550 -15.67 22.90 4.34
N PRO A 551 -16.41 23.62 5.20
CA PRO A 551 -17.39 22.99 6.07
C PRO A 551 -18.35 22.08 5.27
N THR A 552 -18.71 20.94 5.84
CA THR A 552 -19.71 20.04 5.25
C THR A 552 -21.04 20.77 5.08
N ILE A 553 -21.63 20.68 3.89
CA ILE A 553 -22.94 21.26 3.57
C ILE A 553 -24.01 20.18 3.54
N THR A 554 -25.28 20.54 3.76
CA THR A 554 -26.39 19.57 3.66
C THR A 554 -26.83 19.38 2.20
N ILE A 555 -27.66 18.37 1.93
CA ILE A 555 -28.27 18.19 0.60
C ILE A 555 -29.17 19.40 0.23
N ASP A 556 -29.76 20.06 1.21
CA ASP A 556 -30.55 21.28 1.00
C ASP A 556 -29.68 22.45 0.55
N ASP A 557 -28.41 22.49 0.96
CA ASP A 557 -27.45 23.49 0.48
C ASP A 557 -27.01 23.20 -0.96
N PHE A 558 -26.87 21.93 -1.33
CA PHE A 558 -26.59 21.55 -2.72
C PHE A 558 -27.79 21.84 -3.64
N ALA A 559 -29.01 21.55 -3.19
CA ALA A 559 -30.25 21.84 -3.93
C ALA A 559 -30.48 23.34 -4.19
N LYS A 560 -29.77 24.23 -3.48
CA LYS A 560 -29.78 25.67 -3.76
C LYS A 560 -28.92 26.05 -4.95
N LEU A 561 -28.04 25.18 -5.46
CA LEU A 561 -27.17 25.48 -6.59
C LEU A 561 -27.90 25.18 -7.90
N ASP A 562 -27.99 26.16 -8.79
CA ASP A 562 -28.53 25.97 -10.15
C ASP A 562 -27.34 25.75 -11.09
N LEU A 563 -27.00 24.48 -11.36
CA LEU A 563 -25.92 24.09 -12.26
C LEU A 563 -26.50 23.72 -13.63
N ARG A 564 -26.02 24.35 -14.70
CA ARG A 564 -26.49 24.11 -16.07
C ARG A 564 -25.38 23.90 -17.06
N VAL A 565 -25.65 23.14 -18.11
CA VAL A 565 -24.77 23.04 -19.28
C VAL A 565 -24.89 24.32 -20.12
N ALA A 566 -23.76 24.92 -20.49
CA ALA A 566 -23.70 26.14 -21.30
C ALA A 566 -22.78 25.95 -22.51
N LEU A 567 -23.21 26.45 -23.68
CA LEU A 567 -22.40 26.47 -24.91
C LEU A 567 -21.64 27.79 -25.02
N VAL A 568 -20.33 27.75 -25.23
CA VAL A 568 -19.53 28.95 -25.48
C VAL A 568 -19.73 29.39 -26.94
N THR A 569 -20.37 30.54 -27.16
CA THR A 569 -20.64 31.08 -28.50
C THR A 569 -19.62 32.13 -28.94
N ALA A 570 -18.98 32.80 -27.99
CA ALA A 570 -17.85 33.69 -28.24
C ALA A 570 -16.91 33.70 -27.02
N CYS A 571 -15.63 33.95 -27.26
CA CYS A 571 -14.62 34.12 -26.22
C CYS A 571 -13.63 35.21 -26.62
N GLU A 572 -13.26 36.08 -25.70
CA GLU A 572 -12.28 37.15 -25.92
C GLU A 572 -11.35 37.32 -24.71
N ARG A 573 -10.15 37.87 -24.92
CA ARG A 573 -9.27 38.25 -23.80
C ARG A 573 -9.71 39.58 -23.19
N VAL A 574 -9.76 39.65 -21.85
CA VAL A 574 -10.14 40.89 -21.15
C VAL A 574 -8.99 41.89 -21.21
N LYS A 575 -9.26 43.11 -21.71
CA LYS A 575 -8.27 44.19 -21.77
C LYS A 575 -7.72 44.51 -20.38
N LYS A 576 -6.38 44.63 -20.25
CA LYS A 576 -5.64 44.88 -18.99
C LYS A 576 -5.67 43.70 -17.99
N SER A 577 -5.84 42.47 -18.46
CA SER A 577 -5.71 41.26 -17.63
C SER A 577 -5.17 40.09 -18.43
N ASP A 578 -4.02 39.57 -18.04
CA ASP A 578 -3.40 38.40 -18.70
C ASP A 578 -3.99 37.06 -18.22
N LYS A 579 -4.87 37.10 -17.22
CA LYS A 579 -5.45 35.91 -16.57
C LYS A 579 -6.92 35.64 -16.92
N LEU A 580 -7.63 36.57 -17.57
CA LEU A 580 -9.09 36.50 -17.72
C LEU A 580 -9.53 36.34 -19.18
N LEU A 581 -10.42 35.37 -19.42
CA LEU A 581 -11.22 35.26 -20.64
C LEU A 581 -12.65 35.73 -20.35
N GLN A 582 -13.24 36.44 -21.32
CA GLN A 582 -14.65 36.79 -21.35
C GLN A 582 -15.38 35.80 -22.24
N LEU A 583 -16.25 35.00 -21.64
CA LEU A 583 -17.05 33.98 -22.29
C LEU A 583 -18.48 34.50 -22.50
N THR A 584 -18.96 34.43 -23.74
CA THR A 584 -20.37 34.55 -24.07
C THR A 584 -20.96 33.15 -24.10
N LEU A 585 -21.84 32.87 -23.15
CA LEU A 585 -22.43 31.55 -22.91
C LEU A 585 -23.89 31.53 -23.33
N LYS A 586 -24.27 30.58 -24.18
CA LYS A 586 -25.66 30.25 -24.49
C LYS A 586 -26.16 29.17 -23.52
N VAL A 587 -27.29 29.44 -22.90
CA VAL A 587 -27.96 28.55 -21.95
C VAL A 587 -29.44 28.49 -22.36
N GLY A 588 -29.78 27.53 -23.21
CA GLY A 588 -31.11 27.44 -23.83
C GLY A 588 -31.39 28.66 -24.70
N ALA A 589 -32.46 29.40 -24.37
CA ALA A 589 -32.86 30.62 -25.11
C ALA A 589 -32.11 31.89 -24.65
N GLN A 590 -31.28 31.81 -23.61
CA GLN A 590 -30.63 32.97 -23.01
C GLN A 590 -29.14 33.01 -23.31
N THR A 591 -28.57 34.22 -23.33
CA THR A 591 -27.13 34.44 -23.42
C THR A 591 -26.64 35.18 -22.18
N ARG A 592 -25.49 34.78 -21.64
CA ARG A 592 -24.85 35.38 -20.47
C ARG A 592 -23.37 35.66 -20.73
N THR A 593 -22.84 36.67 -20.05
CA THR A 593 -21.40 36.96 -20.04
C THR A 593 -20.79 36.44 -18.74
N VAL A 594 -19.73 35.64 -18.83
CA VAL A 594 -18.98 35.14 -17.67
C VAL A 594 -17.49 35.39 -17.86
N LEU A 595 -16.84 35.93 -16.83
CA LEU A 595 -15.40 36.12 -16.81
C LEU A 595 -14.75 34.96 -16.04
N SER A 596 -13.76 34.31 -16.66
CA SER A 596 -13.09 33.17 -16.06
C SER A 596 -11.56 33.28 -16.10
N GLY A 597 -10.91 32.84 -15.02
CA GLY A 597 -9.47 32.91 -14.78
C GLY A 597 -8.60 31.93 -15.59
N ILE A 598 -9.08 31.52 -16.76
CA ILE A 598 -8.56 30.36 -17.51
C ILE A 598 -7.64 30.72 -18.67
N ALA A 599 -7.27 32.00 -18.82
CA ALA A 599 -6.49 32.48 -19.97
C ALA A 599 -5.05 31.92 -20.05
N GLY A 600 -4.53 31.36 -18.95
CA GLY A 600 -3.23 30.69 -18.92
C GLY A 600 -3.23 29.26 -19.46
N GLN A 601 -4.40 28.64 -19.61
CA GLN A 601 -4.57 27.23 -20.02
C GLN A 601 -5.39 27.06 -21.30
N TYR A 602 -6.18 28.08 -21.68
CA TYR A 602 -7.05 28.03 -22.85
C TYR A 602 -6.93 29.32 -23.66
N THR A 603 -6.95 29.20 -24.99
CA THR A 603 -7.05 30.36 -25.88
C THR A 603 -8.52 30.65 -26.25
N PRO A 604 -8.86 31.89 -26.66
CA PRO A 604 -10.21 32.21 -27.11
C PRO A 604 -10.75 31.28 -28.20
N GLU A 605 -9.91 30.88 -29.14
CA GLU A 605 -10.26 30.03 -30.28
C GLU A 605 -10.62 28.61 -29.82
N GLU A 606 -9.92 28.08 -28.83
CA GLU A 606 -10.19 26.75 -28.25
C GLU A 606 -11.47 26.71 -27.42
N MET A 607 -12.01 27.86 -27.03
CA MET A 607 -13.17 27.96 -26.16
C MET A 607 -14.48 27.96 -26.93
N VAL A 608 -14.52 28.57 -28.11
CA VAL A 608 -15.73 28.65 -28.94
C VAL A 608 -16.18 27.24 -29.34
N GLY A 609 -17.45 26.92 -29.12
CA GLY A 609 -18.05 25.62 -29.41
C GLY A 609 -17.98 24.60 -28.27
N LYS A 610 -17.26 24.87 -27.17
CA LYS A 610 -17.22 23.97 -26.01
C LYS A 610 -18.51 24.05 -25.17
N LYS A 611 -18.92 22.91 -24.63
CA LYS A 611 -19.96 22.80 -23.59
C LYS A 611 -19.31 22.74 -22.22
N VAL A 612 -19.72 23.62 -21.31
CA VAL A 612 -19.14 23.78 -19.97
C VAL A 612 -20.22 23.77 -18.90
N VAL A 613 -19.87 23.41 -17.68
CA VAL A 613 -20.79 23.49 -16.53
C VAL A 613 -20.76 24.89 -15.92
N LEU A 614 -21.93 25.53 -15.84
CA LEU A 614 -22.15 26.87 -15.33
C LEU A 614 -22.95 26.84 -14.02
N LEU A 615 -22.45 27.48 -12.97
CA LEU A 615 -23.26 27.89 -11.82
C LEU A 615 -24.07 29.12 -12.19
N TYR A 616 -25.35 28.88 -12.49
CA TYR A 616 -26.28 29.82 -13.14
C TYR A 616 -26.88 30.83 -12.16
N ASN A 617 -27.19 30.43 -10.92
CA ASN A 617 -27.83 31.30 -9.92
C ASN A 617 -26.84 32.03 -8.98
N LEU A 618 -25.58 32.15 -9.38
CA LEU A 618 -24.61 32.99 -8.68
C LEU A 618 -24.89 34.48 -8.93
N ALA A 619 -24.87 35.29 -7.88
CA ALA A 619 -25.08 36.73 -7.97
C ALA A 619 -24.07 37.40 -8.95
N PRO A 620 -24.53 38.28 -9.87
CA PRO A 620 -23.63 38.96 -10.78
C PRO A 620 -22.57 39.79 -10.06
N ARG A 621 -21.33 39.76 -10.57
CA ARG A 621 -20.22 40.56 -10.03
C ARG A 621 -19.52 41.33 -11.14
N LYS A 622 -19.28 42.62 -10.89
CA LYS A 622 -18.50 43.47 -11.81
C LYS A 622 -17.01 43.22 -11.58
N MET A 623 -16.29 42.82 -12.62
CA MET A 623 -14.83 42.62 -12.59
C MET A 623 -14.21 43.34 -13.79
N ARG A 624 -13.22 44.19 -13.54
CA ARG A 624 -12.54 44.99 -14.58
C ARG A 624 -13.50 45.80 -15.49
N GLY A 625 -14.67 46.19 -14.96
CA GLY A 625 -15.67 46.98 -15.67
C GLY A 625 -16.73 46.18 -16.42
N ILE A 626 -16.57 44.86 -16.55
CA ILE A 626 -17.51 43.95 -17.20
C ILE A 626 -18.29 43.17 -16.13
N GLU A 627 -19.58 42.95 -16.34
CA GLU A 627 -20.43 42.18 -15.43
C GLU A 627 -20.35 40.68 -15.74
N SER A 628 -19.93 39.88 -14.76
CA SER A 628 -19.92 38.41 -14.84
C SER A 628 -21.17 37.83 -14.20
N GLN A 629 -21.99 37.12 -14.97
CA GLN A 629 -23.32 36.62 -14.61
C GLN A 629 -23.32 35.10 -14.39
N GLY A 630 -22.41 34.63 -13.53
CA GLY A 630 -22.24 33.21 -13.22
C GLY A 630 -20.77 32.82 -13.02
N MET A 631 -20.54 31.51 -12.87
CA MET A 631 -19.19 30.93 -12.76
C MET A 631 -19.11 29.63 -13.54
N VAL A 632 -18.11 29.49 -14.40
CA VAL A 632 -17.81 28.21 -15.06
C VAL A 632 -16.95 27.35 -14.13
N LEU A 633 -17.27 26.06 -14.01
CA LEU A 633 -16.55 25.15 -13.13
C LEU A 633 -15.32 24.55 -13.83
N ALA A 634 -14.22 24.49 -13.09
CA ALA A 634 -12.97 23.85 -13.50
C ALA A 634 -12.41 23.02 -12.34
N ALA A 635 -11.82 21.88 -12.66
CA ALA A 635 -11.06 21.03 -11.75
C ALA A 635 -9.57 21.31 -11.95
N GLY A 636 -8.84 21.51 -10.86
CA GLY A 636 -7.44 21.89 -10.94
C GLY A 636 -6.77 22.11 -9.61
N ASP A 637 -5.44 22.11 -9.61
CA ASP A 637 -4.61 22.60 -8.50
C ASP A 637 -4.23 24.07 -8.72
N HIS A 638 -3.29 24.60 -7.93
CA HIS A 638 -2.90 26.01 -8.02
C HIS A 638 -2.27 26.42 -9.37
N ASP A 639 -1.79 25.46 -10.18
CA ASP A 639 -1.05 25.72 -11.42
C ASP A 639 -1.75 25.20 -12.70
N THR A 640 -2.65 24.22 -12.58
CA THR A 640 -3.36 23.62 -13.73
C THR A 640 -4.87 23.54 -13.51
N PHE A 641 -5.67 24.21 -14.36
CA PHE A 641 -7.13 24.13 -14.34
C PHE A 641 -7.67 23.52 -15.65
N ARG A 642 -8.51 22.50 -15.53
CA ARG A 642 -9.26 21.88 -16.63
C ARG A 642 -10.75 22.16 -16.44
N LEU A 643 -11.40 22.67 -17.48
CA LEU A 643 -12.85 22.90 -17.45
C LEU A 643 -13.61 21.59 -17.28
N LEU A 644 -14.64 21.59 -16.42
CA LEU A 644 -15.58 20.48 -16.36
C LEU A 644 -16.34 20.43 -17.69
N ALA A 645 -16.18 19.32 -18.40
CA ALA A 645 -16.88 19.00 -19.63
C ALA A 645 -17.88 17.87 -19.38
N ILE A 646 -18.96 17.84 -20.17
CA ILE A 646 -19.93 16.74 -20.15
C ILE A 646 -19.48 15.67 -21.13
N ASP A 647 -19.55 14.40 -20.71
CA ASP A 647 -19.33 13.26 -21.60
C ASP A 647 -20.56 13.05 -22.50
N GLY A 648 -20.34 12.87 -23.81
CA GLY A 648 -21.40 12.76 -24.81
C GLY A 648 -22.09 14.10 -25.17
N ASP A 649 -23.10 14.01 -26.04
CA ASP A 649 -23.86 15.18 -26.52
C ASP A 649 -25.13 15.40 -25.69
N ILE A 650 -25.26 16.58 -25.08
CA ILE A 650 -26.44 16.98 -24.29
C ILE A 650 -26.86 18.42 -24.65
N PRO A 651 -28.16 18.77 -24.70
CA PRO A 651 -28.59 20.13 -25.01
C PRO A 651 -28.06 21.18 -24.03
N ASP A 652 -27.71 22.38 -24.53
CA ASP A 652 -27.42 23.52 -23.66
C ASP A 652 -28.67 23.95 -22.88
N GLY A 653 -28.49 24.33 -21.62
CA GLY A 653 -29.57 24.61 -20.67
C GLY A 653 -30.03 23.41 -19.84
N SER A 654 -29.49 22.21 -20.07
CA SER A 654 -29.75 21.02 -19.24
C SER A 654 -29.26 21.24 -17.82
N GLU A 655 -30.07 20.84 -16.83
CA GLU A 655 -29.75 20.87 -15.41
C GLU A 655 -28.76 19.75 -15.05
N VAL A 656 -27.82 20.05 -14.16
CA VAL A 656 -26.85 19.11 -13.60
C VAL A 656 -27.27 18.84 -12.16
N SER A 657 -27.67 17.60 -11.86
CA SER A 657 -28.24 17.18 -10.56
C SER A 657 -27.39 16.17 -9.79
#